data_AF-A0A484KHP4-F1
#
_entry.id   AF-A0A484KHP4-F1
#
_cell.length_a   1.000
_cell.length_b   1.000
_cell.length_c   1.000
_cell.angle_alpha   90.00
_cell.angle_beta   90.00
_cell.angle_gamma   90.00
#
_symmetry.space_group_name_H-M   'P 1'
#
loop_
_entity.id
_entity.type
_entity.pdbx_description
1 polymer ?
#
loop_
_entity_poly.entity_id
_entity_poly.type
_entity_poly.pdbx_seq_one_letter_code
_entity_poly.pdbx_strand_id
1 'polypeptide(L)'
;MDSWIDDDDGDFFSPFTAATNTTSAGEHGKFHPNNQNFILSPPPPLVSPDSEDGSDCGHSSHLSFNIDENQRAPKIFDRFYDSSSDDDEDEEFTRQNDAAQKRLDYMIQFLDRKLSSSLDSASFNSRNNSSTNQPLPEFVGQGGGRGIFKLQDQAGTHPGRPPSLELRPRPLIETQIGRFLRTIICTGDGFQLWAGSESGVRVWNLADIYGVAPDENLENGAASFFESVETPPTLCLVGDAANRVVWSGHKDGRIRCWKMANACGSLGDFAEVLSWQAHSGPVLSMVITSYGDLWSGSECGAIKIWTWEAIEKSFSLTAEEHHMASLLIERSYVDIKNQGTLNGNNIFSADVRYMVSDRSGAKVWTAGYLSFALWDARMWELLKVFNIDGQVESISAVQDPVMEEELRMKSVYVSKKEKSQTSFSFFQRSCNAILGAADAVRRVAAKGGFGDDNRRTEALVITIDEMIWTGCANGLLVQWDSDGNHVHEVQYHTSSVQCFCTFGSRIWVGYASGIVQVLDINGKSLGEWLAHRSPIIEMAVADGYVFTLANHGGIRGWSILSPAPIDDLLHSELAERDFLYTRIEDLKVLAGTWNVAQGRASHDSLITWLGFAAAEVGIVVVGLQEVEMGAGFLAMSAAKETMQVGLEVSSTAQWWMDMIGKTLDEGSTFVCVGSRQLAGLLIGVWVRRNISRHVGDVEVAAVPCGFGHAIGNKGAVGLRMRVYGRVLCFVNCHFAAHLEAVGRRNSDFDHVYRGMVFSRPSSFPNAAAASVSSVVQMLRGANGAVNSLEAIPELSEADMVVFLGDFNYRLDGISYDEARDFISQRSFDWLRERDQLHKEMKAGNVFQGMREALIKFPPTYKFEKHQHGLAGYDSGEKKRIPAWCDRILYRDCRTSSASTCSLDCPVVSSVLQYEACMDVTDSDHKPVRCIFSVQIARIDESVRRQEYGEIMRCNEKIKSMLKEEFEVPDAIVSTNNIILQNMDASILRITNKCGKGIAMFDIICEGETTVRDDGQAFDHRPRGSFGFPRWLEVSPVTGIIEPDQITEVIVHHKDYQTVEEFVDGVPRNCWCEDARDKEVILVVHIRGGCTTEMRCHRIRVRHCFLGIKTAPQNNNNRSSGDSNNNLFRADVLHRADIQHLSFSSDVFEQLKSIQSP
;
A
#
# COMPACT_ATOMS: atom_id res chain seq x y z
N MET A 1 46.94 -71.58 -9.66
CA MET A 1 46.91 -71.24 -11.10
C MET A 1 46.74 -69.73 -11.29
N ASP A 2 47.68 -68.85 -10.96
CA ASP A 2 48.93 -68.85 -10.16
C ASP A 2 49.31 -67.36 -10.00
N SER A 3 50.06 -66.83 -9.01
CA SER A 3 50.74 -67.31 -7.78
C SER A 3 50.97 -66.04 -6.91
N TRP A 4 50.69 -66.00 -5.60
CA TRP A 4 51.52 -66.48 -4.47
C TRP A 4 52.92 -65.82 -4.35
N ILE A 5 53.49 -65.53 -3.17
CA ILE A 5 52.95 -65.28 -1.79
C ILE A 5 54.06 -64.51 -0.99
N ASP A 6 53.83 -63.87 0.16
CA ASP A 6 53.71 -64.35 1.56
C ASP A 6 52.68 -63.47 2.35
N ASP A 7 51.95 -63.83 3.43
CA ASP A 7 52.04 -64.78 4.57
C ASP A 7 52.86 -64.27 5.79
N ASP A 8 52.46 -64.43 7.07
CA ASP A 8 51.20 -64.90 7.72
C ASP A 8 50.14 -63.75 7.83
N ASP A 9 48.97 -63.76 8.52
CA ASP A 9 48.18 -64.67 9.42
C ASP A 9 46.65 -64.39 9.11
N GLY A 10 45.53 -64.67 9.81
CA GLY A 10 45.13 -65.15 11.15
C GLY A 10 44.09 -64.18 11.80
N ASP A 11 43.02 -64.53 12.53
CA ASP A 11 42.25 -65.77 12.78
C ASP A 11 40.94 -65.37 13.55
N PHE A 12 39.68 -65.86 13.37
CA PHE A 12 39.01 -66.67 12.33
C PHE A 12 37.48 -66.37 12.26
N PHE A 13 36.90 -66.34 11.05
CA PHE A 13 35.54 -66.77 10.62
C PHE A 13 34.26 -66.72 11.54
N SER A 14 33.28 -65.85 11.18
CA SER A 14 31.94 -66.18 10.56
C SER A 14 30.87 -67.09 11.29
N PRO A 15 29.62 -67.33 10.79
CA PRO A 15 28.57 -66.47 10.16
C PRO A 15 27.07 -66.82 10.52
N PHE A 16 26.11 -66.15 9.83
CA PHE A 16 24.75 -66.62 9.41
C PHE A 16 23.51 -66.74 10.37
N THR A 17 22.48 -65.93 10.06
CA THR A 17 20.99 -66.15 10.12
C THR A 17 20.21 -66.65 11.37
N ALA A 18 19.41 -65.71 11.91
CA ALA A 18 17.93 -65.74 12.04
C ALA A 18 17.15 -66.60 13.09
N ALA A 19 15.89 -66.18 13.32
CA ALA A 19 14.75 -66.85 13.97
C ALA A 19 14.53 -66.80 15.51
N THR A 20 13.84 -65.74 15.96
CA THR A 20 12.63 -65.74 16.85
C THR A 20 12.50 -66.65 18.09
N ASN A 21 12.21 -66.01 19.24
CA ASN A 21 11.25 -66.43 20.31
C ASN A 21 11.60 -67.68 21.17
N THR A 22 11.23 -67.81 22.46
CA THR A 22 10.35 -67.03 23.37
C THR A 22 10.66 -67.33 24.85
N THR A 23 10.15 -66.52 25.80
CA THR A 23 9.80 -66.86 27.21
C THR A 23 10.92 -67.29 28.20
N SER A 24 10.84 -67.06 29.52
CA SER A 24 10.01 -66.15 30.34
C SER A 24 10.43 -66.13 31.82
N ALA A 25 10.56 -64.94 32.43
CA ALA A 25 10.35 -64.66 33.86
C ALA A 25 10.31 -63.14 34.08
N GLY A 26 9.56 -62.56 35.02
CA GLY A 26 8.54 -63.19 35.87
C GLY A 26 8.25 -62.39 37.16
N GLU A 27 7.34 -61.42 37.09
CA GLU A 27 6.57 -60.86 38.24
C GLU A 27 7.38 -60.11 39.33
N HIS A 28 6.82 -59.24 40.21
CA HIS A 28 5.48 -58.64 40.33
C HIS A 28 5.61 -57.29 41.10
N GLY A 29 4.56 -56.44 41.08
CA GLY A 29 4.37 -55.35 42.07
C GLY A 29 4.20 -53.94 41.50
N LYS A 30 3.03 -53.32 41.75
CA LYS A 30 2.77 -51.88 41.59
C LYS A 30 2.61 -51.24 42.97
N PHE A 31 3.09 -50.00 43.17
CA PHE A 31 2.43 -49.03 44.06
C PHE A 31 2.75 -47.59 43.64
N HIS A 32 1.68 -46.79 43.48
CA HIS A 32 1.66 -45.32 43.60
C HIS A 32 1.69 -44.96 45.11
N PRO A 33 1.96 -43.71 45.58
CA PRO A 33 1.36 -42.48 45.03
C PRO A 33 2.15 -41.15 45.19
N ASN A 34 1.41 -40.05 45.00
CA ASN A 34 1.62 -38.68 45.47
C ASN A 34 2.56 -37.72 44.71
N ASN A 35 1.90 -36.71 44.15
CA ASN A 35 2.34 -35.34 43.86
C ASN A 35 3.43 -34.79 44.79
N GLN A 36 4.38 -34.03 44.24
CA GLN A 36 4.47 -32.59 44.52
C GLN A 36 5.35 -31.83 43.51
N ASN A 37 5.13 -30.51 43.47
CA ASN A 37 5.62 -29.55 42.47
C ASN A 37 7.14 -29.51 42.29
N PHE A 38 7.59 -29.22 41.07
CA PHE A 38 8.68 -28.26 40.85
C PHE A 38 8.35 -27.35 39.65
N ILE A 39 8.20 -26.06 39.93
CA ILE A 39 7.96 -24.97 38.97
C ILE A 39 9.17 -24.02 39.04
N LEU A 40 9.52 -23.38 37.92
CA LEU A 40 10.62 -22.41 37.84
C LEU A 40 10.34 -21.15 38.67
N SER A 41 11.08 -20.96 39.76
CA SER A 41 11.16 -19.75 40.60
C SER A 41 12.18 -20.00 41.75
N PRO A 42 12.69 -18.96 42.47
CA PRO A 42 12.63 -17.51 42.23
C PRO A 42 14.06 -16.89 42.20
N PRO A 43 14.19 -15.55 42.29
CA PRO A 43 14.85 -15.03 43.51
C PRO A 43 14.12 -13.81 44.14
N PRO A 44 14.01 -13.75 45.49
CA PRO A 44 13.54 -12.56 46.23
C PRO A 44 14.49 -12.20 47.42
N PRO A 45 14.23 -11.15 48.23
CA PRO A 45 14.13 -9.75 47.80
C PRO A 45 14.74 -8.70 48.80
N LEU A 46 14.85 -7.44 48.35
CA LEU A 46 14.72 -6.16 49.12
C LEU A 46 15.68 -5.75 50.28
N VAL A 47 16.19 -4.50 50.19
CA VAL A 47 16.28 -3.45 51.28
C VAL A 47 17.24 -3.70 52.48
N SER A 48 18.05 -2.77 53.02
CA SER A 48 18.60 -1.41 52.73
C SER A 48 19.54 -1.03 53.92
N PRO A 49 19.93 0.23 54.22
CA PRO A 49 20.25 1.44 53.43
C PRO A 49 21.73 1.90 53.68
N ASP A 50 22.04 3.19 53.45
CA ASP A 50 23.17 3.97 54.05
C ASP A 50 24.64 3.55 53.69
N SER A 51 25.67 4.41 53.68
CA SER A 51 25.82 5.89 53.80
C SER A 51 27.22 6.35 53.34
N GLU A 52 27.33 7.60 52.86
CA GLU A 52 28.45 8.57 53.02
C GLU A 52 29.94 8.23 52.64
N ASP A 53 30.51 9.19 51.88
CA ASP A 53 31.85 9.82 52.01
C ASP A 53 33.20 9.09 51.77
N GLY A 54 34.21 9.91 51.42
CA GLY A 54 35.64 9.58 51.28
C GLY A 54 36.13 9.56 49.82
N SER A 55 36.44 10.67 49.14
CA SER A 55 37.48 11.69 49.45
C SER A 55 38.90 11.09 49.62
N ASP A 56 40.00 11.67 49.15
CA ASP A 56 40.33 12.73 48.18
C ASP A 56 41.89 12.64 47.98
N CYS A 57 42.46 13.44 47.07
CA CYS A 57 43.89 13.66 46.82
C CYS A 57 44.72 12.46 46.26
N GLY A 58 45.76 12.69 45.45
CA GLY A 58 46.15 13.94 44.83
C GLY A 58 47.56 13.91 44.22
N HIS A 59 47.78 14.76 43.20
CA HIS A 59 49.08 15.12 42.60
C HIS A 59 49.89 13.98 41.91
N SER A 60 50.72 14.19 40.88
CA SER A 60 50.98 15.26 39.90
C SER A 60 52.44 15.05 39.43
N SER A 61 52.70 15.02 38.11
CA SER A 61 53.96 15.58 37.58
C SER A 61 53.82 15.95 36.10
N HIS A 62 54.32 17.13 35.73
CA HIS A 62 54.42 17.63 34.36
C HIS A 62 55.87 17.54 33.85
N LEU A 63 56.04 17.46 32.53
CA LEU A 63 57.11 18.03 31.68
C LEU A 63 56.94 17.45 30.25
N SER A 64 57.11 18.14 29.11
CA SER A 64 57.04 19.57 28.75
C SER A 64 57.25 19.73 27.22
N PHE A 65 56.52 20.65 26.56
CA PHE A 65 56.85 21.49 25.35
C PHE A 65 57.87 21.00 24.30
N ASN A 66 57.73 21.18 22.97
CA ASN A 66 57.23 22.34 22.18
C ASN A 66 57.12 21.92 20.66
N ILE A 67 56.80 22.68 19.58
CA ILE A 67 56.56 24.13 19.31
C ILE A 67 55.72 24.33 18.00
N ASP A 68 55.13 25.52 17.83
CA ASP A 68 54.73 26.40 16.68
C ASP A 68 54.94 25.99 15.17
N GLU A 69 54.27 26.56 14.14
CA GLU A 69 53.40 27.77 14.05
C GLU A 69 52.43 27.82 12.82
N ASN A 70 51.50 28.80 12.86
CA ASN A 70 50.94 29.64 11.76
C ASN A 70 49.54 29.44 11.13
N GLN A 71 48.59 30.17 11.75
CA GLN A 71 47.64 31.14 11.15
C GLN A 71 46.30 30.69 10.50
N ARG A 72 45.22 31.32 11.00
CA ARG A 72 43.85 31.36 10.47
C ARG A 72 43.51 32.75 9.92
N ALA A 73 42.54 32.83 9.00
CA ALA A 73 41.76 34.05 8.75
C ALA A 73 40.56 34.16 9.71
N PRO A 74 40.04 35.38 10.01
CA PRO A 74 39.01 35.57 11.03
C PRO A 74 37.56 35.36 10.54
N LYS A 75 36.70 34.83 11.42
CA LYS A 75 35.24 34.99 11.31
C LYS A 75 34.84 36.38 11.83
N ILE A 76 33.72 36.91 11.33
CA ILE A 76 33.09 38.17 11.79
C ILE A 76 31.65 37.84 12.21
N PHE A 77 31.14 38.58 13.21
CA PHE A 77 29.86 38.40 13.92
C PHE A 77 29.81 37.26 14.95
N ASP A 78 30.44 37.50 16.11
CA ASP A 78 30.04 36.97 17.42
C ASP A 78 29.71 38.15 18.35
N ARG A 79 28.46 38.65 18.30
CA ARG A 79 27.87 39.57 19.30
C ARG A 79 26.34 39.57 19.23
N PHE A 80 25.70 38.77 20.07
CA PHE A 80 24.59 39.15 20.97
C PHE A 80 24.02 37.89 21.63
N TYR A 81 24.49 37.56 22.83
CA TYR A 81 23.82 36.65 23.76
C TYR A 81 24.12 37.11 25.19
N ASP A 82 23.09 37.19 26.02
CA ASP A 82 23.19 37.33 27.47
C ASP A 82 21.89 36.78 28.09
N SER A 83 22.01 35.68 28.86
CA SER A 83 21.04 35.13 29.81
C SER A 83 19.60 34.76 29.35
N SER A 84 19.28 33.45 29.28
CA SER A 84 18.50 32.75 30.34
C SER A 84 17.98 31.36 29.90
N SER A 85 18.12 30.37 30.80
CA SER A 85 17.35 29.12 30.97
C SER A 85 16.24 28.78 29.96
N ASP A 86 16.35 27.63 29.29
CA ASP A 86 15.65 26.38 29.67
C ASP A 86 16.26 25.16 28.92
N ASP A 87 16.44 24.02 29.62
CA ASP A 87 17.33 22.92 29.21
C ASP A 87 16.77 21.94 28.13
N ASP A 88 15.68 22.29 27.44
CA ASP A 88 15.06 21.45 26.38
C ASP A 88 15.34 21.94 24.94
N GLU A 89 15.86 23.17 24.71
CA GLU A 89 16.04 23.72 23.33
C GLU A 89 17.33 23.27 22.62
N ASP A 90 18.38 22.86 23.35
CA ASP A 90 19.74 22.63 22.79
C ASP A 90 19.80 21.49 21.74
N GLU A 91 18.96 20.46 21.87
CA GLU A 91 18.87 19.41 20.85
C GLU A 91 18.18 19.89 19.56
N GLU A 92 17.18 20.77 19.64
CA GLU A 92 16.53 21.30 18.43
C GLU A 92 17.45 22.32 17.72
N PHE A 93 18.16 23.14 18.50
CA PHE A 93 19.13 24.10 17.96
C PHE A 93 20.29 23.41 17.21
N THR A 94 20.76 22.27 17.69
CA THR A 94 21.80 21.47 16.99
C THR A 94 21.24 20.77 15.74
N ARG A 95 20.01 20.25 15.77
CA ARG A 95 19.34 19.62 14.60
C ARG A 95 19.07 20.61 13.47
N GLN A 96 18.65 21.85 13.77
CA GLN A 96 18.47 22.89 12.76
C GLN A 96 19.79 23.26 12.06
N ASN A 97 20.90 23.29 12.80
CA ASN A 97 22.23 23.56 12.24
C ASN A 97 22.70 22.47 11.25
N ASP A 98 22.45 21.19 11.53
CA ASP A 98 22.78 20.09 10.60
C ASP A 98 21.92 20.14 9.32
N ALA A 99 20.63 20.44 9.43
CA ALA A 99 19.76 20.65 8.26
C ALA A 99 20.20 21.87 7.42
N ALA A 100 20.70 22.93 8.05
CA ALA A 100 21.28 24.10 7.37
C ALA A 100 22.63 23.79 6.70
N GLN A 101 23.50 22.99 7.35
CA GLN A 101 24.76 22.54 6.77
C GLN A 101 24.53 21.64 5.55
N LYS A 102 23.57 20.70 5.64
CA LYS A 102 23.17 19.84 4.52
C LYS A 102 22.68 20.66 3.32
N ARG A 103 21.84 21.70 3.53
CA ARG A 103 21.45 22.66 2.48
C ARG A 103 22.67 23.37 1.86
N LEU A 104 23.59 23.87 2.68
CA LEU A 104 24.80 24.58 2.21
C LEU A 104 25.69 23.69 1.35
N ASP A 105 25.90 22.43 1.75
CA ASP A 105 26.69 21.46 0.98
C ASP A 105 26.06 21.19 -0.39
N TYR A 106 24.72 21.17 -0.50
CA TYR A 106 24.02 20.99 -1.77
C TYR A 106 24.17 22.23 -2.68
N MET A 107 24.10 23.44 -2.11
CA MET A 107 24.38 24.68 -2.84
C MET A 107 25.81 24.70 -3.40
N ILE A 108 26.80 24.24 -2.64
CA ILE A 108 28.20 24.13 -3.08
C ILE A 108 28.31 23.14 -4.25
N GLN A 109 27.77 21.93 -4.12
CA GLN A 109 27.77 20.92 -5.21
C GLN A 109 27.07 21.42 -6.48
N PHE A 110 25.97 22.16 -6.33
CA PHE A 110 25.26 22.78 -7.46
C PHE A 110 26.10 23.86 -8.16
N LEU A 111 26.78 24.72 -7.39
CA LEU A 111 27.63 25.78 -7.91
C LEU A 111 28.87 25.21 -8.60
N ASP A 112 29.55 24.23 -8.00
CA ASP A 112 30.68 23.54 -8.62
C ASP A 112 30.28 22.89 -9.96
N ARG A 113 29.10 22.28 -10.04
CA ARG A 113 28.55 21.73 -11.29
C ARG A 113 28.22 22.81 -12.34
N LYS A 114 27.70 23.97 -11.92
CA LYS A 114 27.47 25.14 -12.80
C LYS A 114 28.79 25.74 -13.31
N LEU A 115 29.85 25.68 -12.51
CA LEU A 115 31.17 26.21 -12.87
C LEU A 115 31.93 25.24 -13.78
N SER A 116 31.99 23.94 -13.45
CA SER A 116 32.67 22.93 -14.29
C SER A 116 32.07 22.83 -15.69
N SER A 117 30.74 22.77 -15.80
CA SER A 117 30.03 22.76 -17.09
C SER A 117 30.20 24.02 -17.95
N SER A 118 30.71 25.12 -17.39
CA SER A 118 31.13 26.29 -18.18
C SER A 118 32.63 26.27 -18.54
N LEU A 119 33.47 25.68 -17.68
CA LEU A 119 34.92 25.55 -17.89
C LEU A 119 35.32 24.48 -18.92
N ASP A 120 34.50 23.44 -19.13
CA ASP A 120 34.72 22.43 -20.19
C ASP A 120 34.73 23.02 -21.62
N SER A 121 34.28 24.26 -21.79
CA SER A 121 34.43 25.00 -23.04
C SER A 121 35.85 25.56 -23.30
N ALA A 122 36.74 25.60 -22.29
CA ALA A 122 37.86 26.54 -22.31
C ALA A 122 39.20 26.16 -21.61
N SER A 123 39.56 24.88 -21.36
CA SER A 123 40.98 24.54 -21.09
C SER A 123 41.43 23.08 -21.27
N PHE A 124 41.73 22.67 -22.51
CA PHE A 124 42.62 21.52 -22.74
C PHE A 124 44.10 21.92 -22.59
N ASN A 125 44.63 21.91 -21.35
CA ASN A 125 46.04 21.57 -21.03
C ASN A 125 46.38 21.73 -19.54
N SER A 126 46.32 20.62 -18.78
CA SER A 126 47.25 20.39 -17.67
C SER A 126 47.43 18.88 -17.46
N ARG A 127 48.63 18.44 -17.10
CA ARG A 127 48.96 17.03 -16.84
C ARG A 127 49.19 16.81 -15.36
N ASN A 128 48.54 15.81 -14.79
CA ASN A 128 49.02 15.06 -13.61
C ASN A 128 48.46 13.62 -13.64
N ASN A 129 49.12 12.69 -12.97
CA ASN A 129 48.95 11.24 -13.20
C ASN A 129 47.92 10.57 -12.28
N SER A 130 46.79 10.11 -12.84
CA SER A 130 45.93 9.05 -12.28
C SER A 130 45.02 8.45 -13.36
N SER A 131 45.63 7.77 -14.35
CA SER A 131 44.98 7.41 -15.63
C SER A 131 44.09 6.15 -15.59
N THR A 132 43.12 6.08 -14.67
CA THR A 132 42.21 4.92 -14.52
C THR A 132 40.71 5.25 -14.55
N ASN A 133 40.30 6.52 -14.42
CA ASN A 133 38.88 6.92 -14.34
C ASN A 133 38.36 7.70 -15.59
N GLN A 134 39.03 7.61 -16.75
CA GLN A 134 38.51 8.24 -17.97
C GLN A 134 37.53 7.31 -18.71
N PRO A 135 36.37 7.81 -19.17
CA PRO A 135 35.43 7.04 -19.99
C PRO A 135 36.07 6.44 -21.25
N LEU A 136 35.68 5.21 -21.59
CA LEU A 136 36.06 4.56 -22.84
C LEU A 136 35.28 5.16 -24.03
N PRO A 137 35.84 5.15 -25.25
CA PRO A 137 35.09 5.47 -26.46
C PRO A 137 33.92 4.49 -26.67
N GLU A 138 32.74 5.03 -26.96
CA GLU A 138 31.50 4.27 -27.14
C GLU A 138 31.00 4.34 -28.59
N PHE A 139 30.47 3.23 -29.09
CA PHE A 139 29.72 3.13 -30.33
C PHE A 139 28.22 3.15 -30.02
N VAL A 140 27.41 3.79 -30.87
CA VAL A 140 25.97 3.99 -30.65
C VAL A 140 25.15 3.45 -31.82
N GLY A 141 24.13 2.63 -31.52
CA GLY A 141 23.21 2.08 -32.51
C GLY A 141 22.26 3.14 -33.07
N GLN A 142 21.97 3.09 -34.38
CA GLN A 142 21.04 4.03 -35.01
C GLN A 142 19.58 3.78 -34.61
N GLY A 143 18.70 4.77 -34.81
CA GLY A 143 17.24 4.60 -34.72
C GLY A 143 16.56 5.00 -33.40
N GLY A 144 17.27 5.09 -32.28
CA GLY A 144 16.70 5.31 -30.92
C GLY A 144 16.03 6.67 -30.64
N GLY A 145 15.70 7.43 -31.68
CA GLY A 145 14.92 8.67 -31.61
C GLY A 145 13.51 8.56 -32.20
N ARG A 146 13.04 7.37 -32.55
CA ARG A 146 11.71 7.12 -33.17
C ARG A 146 11.10 5.80 -32.73
N GLY A 147 9.75 5.73 -32.74
CA GLY A 147 8.99 4.53 -32.38
C GLY A 147 9.14 4.14 -30.91
N ILE A 148 8.86 2.87 -30.59
CA ILE A 148 8.94 2.31 -29.21
C ILE A 148 10.34 2.37 -28.57
N PHE A 149 11.38 2.63 -29.37
CA PHE A 149 12.77 2.78 -28.91
C PHE A 149 13.14 4.25 -28.61
N LYS A 150 12.24 5.22 -28.84
CA LYS A 150 12.48 6.62 -28.46
C LYS A 150 12.55 6.72 -26.93
N LEU A 151 13.58 7.38 -26.42
CA LEU A 151 13.58 7.86 -25.03
C LEU A 151 12.30 8.66 -24.75
N GLN A 152 11.58 8.28 -23.70
CA GLN A 152 10.47 9.09 -23.18
C GLN A 152 11.03 10.37 -22.53
N ASP A 153 10.30 11.47 -22.65
CA ASP A 153 10.69 12.75 -22.08
C ASP A 153 10.36 12.77 -20.57
N GLN A 154 11.19 12.11 -19.77
CA GLN A 154 10.98 11.94 -18.32
C GLN A 154 11.45 13.16 -17.51
N ALA A 155 10.65 14.22 -17.54
CA ALA A 155 10.73 15.29 -16.53
C ALA A 155 10.46 14.74 -15.12
N GLY A 156 11.06 15.36 -14.08
CA GLY A 156 10.90 14.93 -12.68
C GLY A 156 9.44 14.89 -12.21
N THR A 157 8.61 15.81 -12.73
CA THR A 157 7.15 15.81 -12.65
C THR A 157 6.58 16.17 -14.03
N HIS A 158 5.45 15.55 -14.40
CA HIS A 158 4.69 15.98 -15.57
C HIS A 158 4.09 17.38 -15.30
N PRO A 159 4.16 18.36 -16.22
CA PRO A 159 3.74 19.73 -15.93
C PRO A 159 2.26 19.86 -15.55
N GLY A 160 1.39 18.96 -16.04
CA GLY A 160 -0.03 18.90 -15.65
C GLY A 160 -0.34 18.07 -14.40
N ARG A 161 0.65 17.64 -13.61
CA ARG A 161 0.44 16.91 -12.35
C ARG A 161 0.66 17.86 -11.15
N PRO A 162 -0.28 18.05 -10.23
CA PRO A 162 -0.10 18.88 -9.03
C PRO A 162 1.12 18.50 -8.15
N PRO A 163 1.72 19.46 -7.42
CA PRO A 163 2.79 19.20 -6.44
C PRO A 163 2.29 18.38 -5.24
N SER A 164 2.92 17.23 -5.01
CA SER A 164 2.54 16.29 -3.94
C SER A 164 3.47 16.33 -2.74
N LEU A 165 2.89 16.27 -1.54
CA LEU A 165 3.60 16.08 -0.28
C LEU A 165 3.97 14.61 -0.09
N GLU A 166 5.23 14.26 -0.31
CA GLU A 166 5.73 12.87 -0.21
C GLU A 166 5.95 12.50 1.27
N LEU A 167 4.96 11.87 1.92
CA LEU A 167 5.11 11.41 3.32
C LEU A 167 5.96 10.14 3.42
N ARG A 168 5.82 9.21 2.46
CA ARG A 168 6.61 7.97 2.43
C ARG A 168 7.20 7.71 1.04
N PRO A 169 8.48 8.09 0.80
CA PRO A 169 9.14 7.98 -0.49
C PRO A 169 9.56 6.53 -0.80
N ARG A 170 10.03 6.30 -2.03
CA ARG A 170 10.57 5.00 -2.48
C ARG A 170 12.10 5.04 -2.65
N PRO A 171 12.82 3.90 -2.47
CA PRO A 171 12.30 2.54 -2.33
C PRO A 171 12.00 2.11 -0.88
N LEU A 172 11.05 1.18 -0.73
CA LEU A 172 10.64 0.62 0.57
C LEU A 172 11.04 -0.85 0.69
N ILE A 173 12.06 -1.09 1.53
CA ILE A 173 12.61 -2.42 1.85
C ILE A 173 11.53 -3.31 2.48
N GLU A 174 10.65 -2.71 3.29
CA GLU A 174 9.54 -3.41 3.96
C GLU A 174 8.63 -4.20 3.01
N THR A 175 8.40 -3.71 1.80
CA THR A 175 7.58 -4.41 0.79
C THR A 175 8.24 -5.71 0.30
N GLN A 176 9.56 -5.84 0.44
CA GLN A 176 10.32 -7.03 0.05
C GLN A 176 10.31 -8.11 1.14
N ILE A 177 10.25 -7.70 2.42
CA ILE A 177 10.08 -8.60 3.57
C ILE A 177 8.60 -8.86 3.93
N GLY A 178 7.66 -8.36 3.12
CA GLY A 178 6.23 -8.61 3.28
C GLY A 178 5.52 -7.74 4.34
N ARG A 179 6.11 -6.63 4.80
CA ARG A 179 5.52 -5.69 5.77
C ARG A 179 4.98 -4.43 5.09
N PHE A 180 4.02 -4.58 4.18
CA PHE A 180 3.41 -3.43 3.47
C PHE A 180 2.18 -2.88 4.20
N LEU A 181 1.80 -1.66 3.85
CA LEU A 181 0.59 -0.98 4.32
C LEU A 181 -0.62 -1.40 3.47
N ARG A 182 -1.78 -1.60 4.11
CA ARG A 182 -3.01 -2.10 3.50
C ARG A 182 -4.11 -1.06 3.34
N THR A 183 -4.24 -0.17 4.31
CA THR A 183 -5.28 0.87 4.39
C THR A 183 -4.72 2.06 5.17
N ILE A 184 -5.31 3.25 4.97
CA ILE A 184 -5.06 4.49 5.70
C ILE A 184 -6.40 5.12 6.08
N ILE A 185 -6.43 5.77 7.25
CA ILE A 185 -7.51 6.69 7.62
C ILE A 185 -6.90 7.95 8.26
N CYS A 186 -7.68 9.02 8.31
CA CYS A 186 -7.37 10.19 9.10
C CYS A 186 -8.28 10.28 10.33
N THR A 187 -7.79 10.90 11.40
CA THR A 187 -8.59 11.20 12.57
C THR A 187 -9.53 12.39 12.31
N GLY A 188 -10.69 12.41 12.96
CA GLY A 188 -11.70 13.45 12.74
C GLY A 188 -11.33 14.83 13.28
N ASP A 189 -10.25 14.94 14.07
CA ASP A 189 -9.61 16.20 14.45
C ASP A 189 -8.62 16.71 13.39
N GLY A 190 -8.33 15.91 12.35
CA GLY A 190 -7.49 16.31 11.21
C GLY A 190 -5.99 16.29 11.46
N PHE A 191 -5.52 15.88 12.65
CA PHE A 191 -4.10 15.96 13.03
C PHE A 191 -3.30 14.66 12.87
N GLN A 192 -3.94 13.50 12.69
CA GLN A 192 -3.21 12.24 12.58
C GLN A 192 -3.63 11.41 11.36
N LEU A 193 -2.64 10.93 10.62
CA LEU A 193 -2.79 9.92 9.57
C LEU A 193 -2.39 8.56 10.14
N TRP A 194 -3.31 7.59 10.11
CA TRP A 194 -3.11 6.23 10.60
C TRP A 194 -3.06 5.24 9.42
N ALA A 195 -2.21 4.21 9.50
CA ALA A 195 -2.11 3.17 8.48
C ALA A 195 -2.11 1.76 9.09
N GLY A 196 -2.89 0.84 8.52
CA GLY A 196 -2.85 -0.58 8.87
C GLY A 196 -1.77 -1.31 8.05
N SER A 197 -1.01 -2.21 8.68
CA SER A 197 0.03 -3.02 8.00
C SER A 197 -0.18 -4.52 8.20
N GLU A 198 0.62 -5.34 7.52
CA GLU A 198 0.72 -6.80 7.76
C GLU A 198 1.15 -7.18 9.18
N SER A 199 1.80 -6.27 9.91
CA SER A 199 2.44 -6.55 11.20
C SER A 199 2.12 -5.51 12.28
N GLY A 200 1.04 -4.74 12.14
CA GLY A 200 0.75 -3.64 13.07
C GLY A 200 -0.16 -2.54 12.54
N VAL A 201 -0.07 -1.40 13.21
CA VAL A 201 -0.66 -0.11 12.87
C VAL A 201 0.40 0.98 13.06
N ARG A 202 0.41 2.00 12.19
CA ARG A 202 1.33 3.15 12.27
C ARG A 202 0.57 4.46 12.33
N VAL A 203 1.15 5.49 12.94
CA VAL A 203 0.60 6.84 12.98
C VAL A 203 1.66 7.90 12.65
N TRP A 204 1.30 8.85 11.78
CA TRP A 204 2.02 10.09 11.52
C TRP A 204 1.25 11.25 12.17
N ASN A 205 1.95 12.12 12.91
CA ASN A 205 1.40 13.41 13.34
C ASN A 205 1.56 14.42 12.20
N LEU A 206 0.47 15.05 11.78
CA LEU A 206 0.47 15.98 10.65
C LEU A 206 1.04 17.34 11.00
N ALA A 207 1.06 17.74 12.28
CA ALA A 207 1.80 18.92 12.71
C ALA A 207 3.32 18.80 12.43
N ASP A 208 3.87 17.59 12.52
CA ASP A 208 5.31 17.33 12.47
C ASP A 208 5.82 17.01 11.06
N ILE A 209 4.95 16.94 10.04
CA ILE A 209 5.34 16.41 8.71
C ILE A 209 6.41 17.26 8.04
N TYR A 210 6.41 18.58 8.21
CA TYR A 210 7.44 19.47 7.66
C TYR A 210 8.71 19.52 8.52
N GLY A 211 8.76 18.83 9.66
CA GLY A 211 9.87 18.82 10.60
C GLY A 211 11.06 17.96 10.15
N VAL A 212 12.13 18.00 10.96
CA VAL A 212 13.29 17.11 10.80
C VAL A 212 12.98 15.78 11.47
N ALA A 213 13.12 14.66 10.74
CA ALA A 213 12.96 13.33 11.32
C ALA A 213 14.02 13.09 12.42
N PRO A 214 13.65 12.61 13.62
CA PRO A 214 14.50 12.70 14.82
C PRO A 214 15.61 11.63 14.91
N ASP A 215 15.90 10.88 13.85
CA ASP A 215 16.95 9.84 13.84
C ASP A 215 17.52 9.59 12.43
N GLU A 216 18.83 9.34 12.31
CA GLU A 216 19.47 8.84 11.07
C GLU A 216 19.08 7.38 10.75
N ASN A 217 18.43 6.66 11.68
CA ASN A 217 17.92 5.31 11.43
C ASN A 217 16.56 5.26 10.71
N LEU A 218 15.80 6.36 10.60
CA LEU A 218 14.49 6.34 9.91
C LEU A 218 14.64 6.24 8.37
N GLU A 219 13.68 5.58 7.73
CA GLU A 219 13.73 5.21 6.31
C GLU A 219 13.90 6.40 5.36
N ASN A 220 15.03 6.48 4.64
CA ASN A 220 15.16 7.12 3.30
C ASN A 220 14.53 8.53 3.10
N GLY A 221 14.32 9.32 4.16
CA GLY A 221 13.65 10.62 4.10
C GLY A 221 12.11 10.56 4.19
N ALA A 222 11.53 9.51 4.76
CA ALA A 222 10.12 9.45 5.16
C ALA A 222 9.77 10.50 6.25
N ALA A 223 8.48 10.73 6.48
CA ALA A 223 7.99 11.48 7.63
C ALA A 223 8.00 10.59 8.89
N SER A 224 8.28 11.21 10.04
CA SER A 224 8.29 10.57 11.36
C SER A 224 6.98 9.83 11.64
N PHE A 225 7.07 8.59 12.11
CA PHE A 225 5.91 7.80 12.52
C PHE A 225 6.20 7.00 13.79
N PHE A 226 5.12 6.64 14.48
CA PHE A 226 5.13 5.67 15.57
C PHE A 226 4.47 4.37 15.08
N GLU A 227 4.93 3.21 15.56
CA GLU A 227 4.42 1.89 15.17
C GLU A 227 3.97 1.09 16.39
N SER A 228 2.93 0.28 16.21
CA SER A 228 2.38 -0.60 17.24
C SER A 228 3.30 -1.76 17.61
N VAL A 229 2.96 -2.43 18.72
CA VAL A 229 3.35 -3.83 18.93
C VAL A 229 2.92 -4.69 17.73
N GLU A 230 3.69 -5.75 17.43
CA GLU A 230 3.41 -6.60 16.26
C GLU A 230 2.08 -7.35 16.42
N THR A 231 1.13 -7.08 15.52
CA THR A 231 -0.21 -7.69 15.51
C THR A 231 -0.51 -8.36 14.16
N PRO A 232 -1.46 -9.31 14.10
CA PRO A 232 -1.87 -9.94 12.84
C PRO A 232 -2.40 -8.90 11.83
N PRO A 233 -2.34 -9.18 10.51
CA PRO A 233 -2.58 -8.19 9.47
C PRO A 233 -3.85 -7.36 9.67
N THR A 234 -3.68 -6.04 9.71
CA THR A 234 -4.75 -5.06 9.80
C THR A 234 -5.41 -4.90 8.43
N LEU A 235 -6.72 -5.15 8.35
CA LEU A 235 -7.47 -5.18 7.09
C LEU A 235 -8.31 -3.91 6.87
N CYS A 236 -8.89 -3.36 7.94
CA CYS A 236 -9.69 -2.14 7.91
C CYS A 236 -9.47 -1.30 9.19
N LEU A 237 -9.68 0.01 9.10
CA LEU A 237 -9.57 0.98 10.19
C LEU A 237 -10.81 1.88 10.23
N VAL A 238 -11.23 2.32 11.42
CA VAL A 238 -12.26 3.35 11.63
C VAL A 238 -11.84 4.31 12.73
N GLY A 239 -11.91 5.61 12.47
CA GLY A 239 -11.57 6.67 13.43
C GLY A 239 -12.77 7.11 14.28
N ASP A 240 -12.58 7.19 15.59
CA ASP A 240 -13.57 7.61 16.58
C ASP A 240 -13.04 8.87 17.30
N ALA A 241 -13.44 10.01 16.76
CA ALA A 241 -12.82 11.30 17.07
C ALA A 241 -13.12 11.85 18.47
N ALA A 242 -14.14 11.34 19.18
CA ALA A 242 -14.56 11.88 20.48
C ALA A 242 -14.13 11.02 21.67
N ASN A 243 -14.14 9.68 21.56
CA ASN A 243 -13.34 8.86 22.48
C ASN A 243 -11.84 9.10 22.27
N ARG A 244 -11.46 9.67 21.11
CA ARG A 244 -10.10 9.87 20.64
C ARG A 244 -9.38 8.52 20.54
N VAL A 245 -9.99 7.59 19.79
CA VAL A 245 -9.46 6.25 19.51
C VAL A 245 -9.58 5.86 18.04
N VAL A 246 -8.77 4.91 17.60
CA VAL A 246 -8.87 4.25 16.29
C VAL A 246 -9.19 2.78 16.51
N TRP A 247 -10.23 2.29 15.85
CA TRP A 247 -10.62 0.88 15.84
C TRP A 247 -9.99 0.20 14.63
N SER A 248 -9.40 -0.98 14.81
CA SER A 248 -8.78 -1.76 13.73
C SER A 248 -9.35 -3.17 13.65
N GLY A 249 -9.73 -3.59 12.44
CA GLY A 249 -10.23 -4.93 12.13
C GLY A 249 -9.11 -5.78 11.52
N HIS A 250 -8.93 -6.99 12.04
CA HIS A 250 -7.76 -7.82 11.73
C HIS A 250 -8.12 -9.17 11.10
N LYS A 251 -7.12 -9.76 10.44
CA LYS A 251 -7.17 -11.09 9.83
C LYS A 251 -7.40 -12.25 10.81
N ASP A 252 -7.12 -12.04 12.10
CA ASP A 252 -7.40 -13.00 13.19
C ASP A 252 -8.85 -12.93 13.71
N GLY A 253 -9.71 -12.11 13.10
CA GLY A 253 -11.10 -11.92 13.49
C GLY A 253 -11.31 -11.06 14.73
N ARG A 254 -10.25 -10.40 15.23
CA ARG A 254 -10.35 -9.46 16.35
C ARG A 254 -10.57 -8.04 15.88
N ILE A 255 -11.23 -7.27 16.75
CA ILE A 255 -11.19 -5.81 16.73
C ILE A 255 -10.25 -5.36 17.86
N ARG A 256 -9.41 -4.37 17.58
CA ARG A 256 -8.51 -3.72 18.54
C ARG A 256 -8.79 -2.22 18.56
N CYS A 257 -8.48 -1.58 19.68
CA CYS A 257 -8.72 -0.16 19.93
C CYS A 257 -7.41 0.51 20.34
N TRP A 258 -7.02 1.58 19.64
CA TRP A 258 -5.78 2.33 19.83
C TRP A 258 -6.07 3.75 20.26
N LYS A 259 -5.31 4.31 21.19
CA LYS A 259 -5.51 5.67 21.68
C LYS A 259 -4.90 6.70 20.71
N MET A 260 -5.64 7.76 20.36
CA MET A 260 -5.09 8.93 19.66
C MET A 260 -4.20 9.75 20.59
N ALA A 261 -3.20 10.42 20.04
CA ALA A 261 -2.31 11.28 20.83
C ALA A 261 -3.03 12.56 21.29
N ASN A 262 -2.59 13.13 22.41
CA ASN A 262 -3.02 14.47 22.82
C ASN A 262 -2.37 15.53 21.92
N ALA A 263 -3.04 16.67 21.73
CA ALA A 263 -2.60 17.77 20.86
C ALA A 263 -1.34 18.53 21.34
N CYS A 264 -0.54 17.93 22.23
CA CYS A 264 0.64 18.52 22.86
C CYS A 264 1.93 17.73 22.51
N GLY A 265 1.96 17.07 21.35
CA GLY A 265 3.14 16.42 20.75
C GLY A 265 3.62 15.12 21.41
N SER A 266 3.55 14.98 22.74
CA SER A 266 4.04 13.80 23.43
C SER A 266 3.13 12.58 23.21
N LEU A 267 3.61 11.63 22.40
CA LEU A 267 2.96 10.34 22.19
C LEU A 267 3.28 9.38 23.35
N GLY A 268 2.76 9.72 24.53
CA GLY A 268 2.87 8.88 25.74
C GLY A 268 2.11 7.58 25.56
N ASP A 269 2.88 6.49 25.41
CA ASP A 269 2.46 5.11 25.15
C ASP A 269 1.47 4.91 23.98
N PHE A 270 2.00 4.42 22.84
CA PHE A 270 1.19 3.82 21.77
C PHE A 270 0.59 2.48 22.29
N ALA A 271 -0.52 2.57 23.03
CA ALA A 271 -1.13 1.45 23.72
C ALA A 271 -2.39 0.92 23.02
N GLU A 272 -2.53 -0.41 22.98
CA GLU A 272 -3.82 -1.08 22.78
C GLU A 272 -4.67 -0.82 24.03
N VAL A 273 -5.81 -0.15 23.87
CA VAL A 273 -6.75 0.15 24.96
C VAL A 273 -7.62 -1.07 25.26
N LEU A 274 -8.13 -1.72 24.21
CA LEU A 274 -9.13 -2.78 24.31
C LEU A 274 -9.04 -3.70 23.07
N SER A 275 -9.18 -5.01 23.26
CA SER A 275 -9.41 -5.94 22.16
C SER A 275 -10.31 -7.12 22.55
N TRP A 276 -11.02 -7.68 21.56
CA TRP A 276 -11.93 -8.81 21.73
C TRP A 276 -12.08 -9.63 20.44
N GLN A 277 -12.61 -10.85 20.55
CA GLN A 277 -12.88 -11.71 19.39
C GLN A 277 -14.23 -11.34 18.76
N ALA A 278 -14.19 -10.53 17.69
CA ALA A 278 -15.39 -10.11 16.97
C ALA A 278 -15.98 -11.25 16.13
N HIS A 279 -15.18 -11.86 15.26
CA HIS A 279 -15.58 -12.90 14.30
C HIS A 279 -14.68 -14.13 14.38
N SER A 280 -15.14 -15.25 13.81
CA SER A 280 -14.34 -16.48 13.64
C SER A 280 -13.52 -16.50 12.34
N GLY A 281 -13.87 -15.61 11.39
CA GLY A 281 -13.08 -15.28 10.20
C GLY A 281 -12.55 -13.84 10.29
N PRO A 282 -11.83 -13.34 9.28
CA PRO A 282 -11.24 -12.01 9.28
C PRO A 282 -12.30 -10.89 9.40
N VAL A 283 -11.97 -9.79 10.05
CA VAL A 283 -12.79 -8.56 10.01
C VAL A 283 -12.46 -7.84 8.70
N LEU A 284 -13.40 -7.83 7.76
CA LEU A 284 -13.17 -7.31 6.40
C LEU A 284 -13.53 -5.83 6.29
N SER A 285 -14.56 -5.39 7.02
CA SER A 285 -15.08 -4.03 6.99
C SER A 285 -15.66 -3.64 8.35
N MET A 286 -15.69 -2.34 8.65
CA MET A 286 -16.29 -1.78 9.86
C MET A 286 -16.84 -0.38 9.56
N VAL A 287 -17.83 0.08 10.33
CA VAL A 287 -18.33 1.47 10.29
C VAL A 287 -18.98 1.83 11.62
N ILE A 288 -18.92 3.11 12.01
CA ILE A 288 -19.68 3.67 13.14
C ILE A 288 -20.88 4.44 12.58
N THR A 289 -22.07 4.22 13.15
CA THR A 289 -23.33 4.80 12.68
C THR A 289 -23.64 6.16 13.27
N SER A 290 -24.64 6.86 12.73
CA SER A 290 -25.20 8.10 13.30
C SER A 290 -25.97 7.92 14.63
N TYR A 291 -25.94 6.72 15.24
CA TYR A 291 -26.34 6.45 16.63
C TYR A 291 -25.16 6.07 17.53
N GLY A 292 -23.95 5.98 16.98
CA GLY A 292 -22.75 5.54 17.70
C GLY A 292 -22.53 4.02 17.76
N ASP A 293 -23.46 3.22 17.24
CA ASP A 293 -23.30 1.77 17.17
C ASP A 293 -22.17 1.40 16.19
N LEU A 294 -21.23 0.54 16.63
CA LEU A 294 -20.11 0.02 15.83
C LEU A 294 -20.55 -1.26 15.11
N TRP A 295 -20.53 -1.24 13.78
CA TRP A 295 -20.84 -2.38 12.93
C TRP A 295 -19.56 -2.99 12.35
N SER A 296 -19.57 -4.31 12.12
CA SER A 296 -18.47 -5.04 11.46
C SER A 296 -18.97 -6.12 10.51
N GLY A 297 -18.29 -6.24 9.36
CA GLY A 297 -18.52 -7.25 8.34
C GLY A 297 -17.39 -8.27 8.25
N SER A 298 -17.73 -9.52 7.96
CA SER A 298 -16.80 -10.64 7.81
C SER A 298 -17.21 -11.55 6.64
N GLU A 299 -16.48 -12.66 6.47
CA GLU A 299 -16.71 -13.66 5.43
C GLU A 299 -18.09 -14.32 5.55
N CYS A 300 -18.58 -14.87 4.42
CA CYS A 300 -19.83 -15.65 4.38
C CYS A 300 -21.05 -14.91 4.97
N GLY A 301 -21.14 -13.59 4.83
CA GLY A 301 -22.31 -12.80 5.24
C GLY A 301 -22.47 -12.61 6.75
N ALA A 302 -21.40 -12.67 7.54
CA ALA A 302 -21.47 -12.38 8.97
C ALA A 302 -21.40 -10.86 9.24
N ILE A 303 -22.39 -10.33 9.96
CA ILE A 303 -22.46 -8.94 10.42
C ILE A 303 -22.71 -8.94 11.93
N LYS A 304 -21.97 -8.12 12.66
CA LYS A 304 -22.17 -7.92 14.11
C LYS A 304 -22.15 -6.43 14.47
N ILE A 305 -23.01 -6.07 15.43
CA ILE A 305 -23.16 -4.71 15.96
C ILE A 305 -22.80 -4.70 17.45
N TRP A 306 -22.06 -3.70 17.92
CA TRP A 306 -21.95 -3.33 19.34
C TRP A 306 -22.61 -1.97 19.55
N THR A 307 -23.53 -1.86 20.52
CA THR A 307 -24.23 -0.60 20.76
C THR A 307 -23.35 0.40 21.50
N TRP A 308 -23.62 1.70 21.34
CA TRP A 308 -22.96 2.75 22.12
C TRP A 308 -22.93 2.44 23.62
N GLU A 309 -24.07 2.04 24.20
CA GLU A 309 -24.19 1.82 25.64
C GLU A 309 -23.40 0.60 26.14
N ALA A 310 -22.92 -0.27 25.26
CA ALA A 310 -21.95 -1.32 25.59
C ALA A 310 -20.51 -0.81 25.52
N ILE A 311 -20.21 0.05 24.54
CA ILE A 311 -18.90 0.68 24.34
C ILE A 311 -18.61 1.68 25.48
N GLU A 312 -19.55 2.58 25.83
CA GLU A 312 -19.44 3.52 26.97
C GLU A 312 -19.14 2.76 28.27
N LYS A 313 -19.87 1.66 28.53
CA LYS A 313 -19.65 0.83 29.71
C LYS A 313 -18.26 0.19 29.73
N SER A 314 -17.75 -0.26 28.58
CA SER A 314 -16.40 -0.84 28.50
C SER A 314 -15.30 0.18 28.81
N PHE A 315 -15.44 1.43 28.38
CA PHE A 315 -14.51 2.52 28.70
C PHE A 315 -14.67 3.08 30.13
N SER A 316 -15.80 2.84 30.79
CA SER A 316 -16.03 3.27 32.18
C SER A 316 -15.31 2.43 33.25
N LEU A 317 -14.68 1.32 32.85
CA LEU A 317 -13.95 0.41 33.73
C LEU A 317 -12.49 0.82 33.89
N THR A 318 -11.88 0.49 35.03
CA THR A 318 -10.50 0.88 35.33
C THR A 318 -9.46 0.00 34.62
N ALA A 319 -8.20 0.46 34.57
CA ALA A 319 -7.09 -0.26 33.92
C ALA A 319 -6.92 -1.71 34.41
N GLU A 320 -7.16 -1.95 35.71
CA GLU A 320 -7.10 -3.28 36.34
C GLU A 320 -8.25 -4.21 35.88
N GLU A 321 -9.30 -3.65 35.31
CA GLU A 321 -10.55 -4.31 34.89
C GLU A 321 -10.64 -4.51 33.37
N HIS A 322 -9.64 -4.12 32.57
CA HIS A 322 -9.67 -4.23 31.10
C HIS A 322 -10.03 -5.64 30.58
N HIS A 323 -9.62 -6.70 31.28
CA HIS A 323 -10.03 -8.07 30.91
C HIS A 323 -11.55 -8.30 31.05
N MET A 324 -12.20 -7.67 32.04
CA MET A 324 -13.66 -7.67 32.17
C MET A 324 -14.30 -6.79 31.09
N ALA A 325 -13.70 -5.64 30.75
CA ALA A 325 -14.17 -4.80 29.63
C ALA A 325 -14.18 -5.59 28.30
N SER A 326 -13.09 -6.30 27.97
CA SER A 326 -13.01 -7.20 26.81
C SER A 326 -14.09 -8.30 26.85
N LEU A 327 -14.31 -8.95 27.99
CA LEU A 327 -15.32 -10.01 28.12
C LEU A 327 -16.77 -9.49 28.08
N LEU A 328 -17.01 -8.23 28.45
CA LEU A 328 -18.32 -7.59 28.36
C LEU A 328 -18.63 -7.20 26.91
N ILE A 329 -17.70 -6.55 26.21
CA ILE A 329 -17.89 -6.19 24.79
C ILE A 329 -17.93 -7.43 23.88
N GLU A 330 -17.17 -8.49 24.17
CA GLU A 330 -17.26 -9.75 23.41
C GLU A 330 -18.63 -10.44 23.52
N ARG A 331 -19.45 -10.08 24.52
CA ARG A 331 -20.75 -10.68 24.80
C ARG A 331 -21.96 -9.78 24.53
N SER A 332 -21.74 -8.50 24.24
CA SER A 332 -22.80 -7.51 24.01
C SER A 332 -23.20 -7.35 22.54
N TYR A 333 -22.65 -8.16 21.62
CA TYR A 333 -22.95 -8.03 20.19
C TYR A 333 -24.36 -8.49 19.83
N VAL A 334 -24.97 -7.77 18.89
CA VAL A 334 -26.17 -8.21 18.17
C VAL A 334 -25.72 -8.92 16.89
N ASP A 335 -26.20 -10.15 16.68
CA ASP A 335 -25.98 -10.93 15.46
C ASP A 335 -27.26 -10.93 14.60
N ILE A 336 -27.26 -10.09 13.57
CA ILE A 336 -28.39 -9.91 12.65
C ILE A 336 -28.59 -11.12 11.73
N LYS A 337 -27.57 -11.99 11.59
CA LYS A 337 -27.55 -13.09 10.61
C LYS A 337 -28.71 -14.07 10.78
N ASN A 338 -29.17 -14.25 12.02
CA ASN A 338 -30.27 -15.16 12.34
C ASN A 338 -31.66 -14.56 12.01
N GLN A 339 -31.81 -13.23 11.98
CA GLN A 339 -33.10 -12.58 11.68
C GLN A 339 -33.51 -12.72 10.21
N GLY A 340 -32.53 -12.83 9.30
CA GLY A 340 -32.76 -13.06 7.86
C GLY A 340 -33.15 -14.50 7.46
N THR A 341 -33.41 -15.41 8.41
CA THR A 341 -33.51 -16.86 8.14
C THR A 341 -34.92 -17.33 7.74
N LEU A 342 -35.40 -16.91 6.57
CA LEU A 342 -36.64 -17.45 5.98
C LEU A 342 -36.37 -18.74 5.18
N ASN A 343 -36.94 -19.86 5.64
CA ASN A 343 -36.90 -21.18 4.99
C ASN A 343 -35.52 -21.75 4.61
N GLY A 344 -34.45 -21.34 5.31
CA GLY A 344 -33.17 -22.05 5.31
C GLY A 344 -32.22 -21.79 4.14
N ASN A 345 -32.48 -20.78 3.31
CA ASN A 345 -31.49 -20.22 2.39
C ASN A 345 -30.94 -18.91 2.98
N ASN A 346 -29.62 -18.83 3.21
CA ASN A 346 -28.99 -17.55 3.56
C ASN A 346 -28.99 -16.63 2.33
N ILE A 347 -29.64 -15.46 2.47
CA ILE A 347 -29.49 -14.35 1.52
C ILE A 347 -28.02 -13.90 1.48
N PHE A 348 -27.41 -13.74 2.65
CA PHE A 348 -25.99 -13.39 2.78
C PHE A 348 -25.11 -14.65 2.81
N SER A 349 -24.65 -15.04 1.61
CA SER A 349 -23.59 -16.04 1.43
C SER A 349 -22.26 -15.45 0.92
N ALA A 350 -22.28 -14.21 0.41
CA ALA A 350 -21.08 -13.46 0.01
C ALA A 350 -20.42 -12.73 1.20
N ASP A 351 -19.16 -12.36 1.05
CA ASP A 351 -18.40 -11.59 2.04
C ASP A 351 -18.88 -10.14 2.13
N VAL A 352 -18.91 -9.58 3.35
CA VAL A 352 -19.22 -8.15 3.58
C VAL A 352 -17.93 -7.35 3.49
N ARG A 353 -17.62 -6.84 2.30
CA ARG A 353 -16.32 -6.21 1.98
C ARG A 353 -16.31 -4.69 2.13
N TYR A 354 -17.46 -4.04 1.96
CA TYR A 354 -17.59 -2.59 2.11
C TYR A 354 -18.79 -2.26 2.99
N MET A 355 -18.64 -1.26 3.85
CA MET A 355 -19.70 -0.73 4.70
C MET A 355 -19.63 0.80 4.74
N VAL A 356 -20.77 1.47 4.57
CA VAL A 356 -20.90 2.93 4.79
C VAL A 356 -22.19 3.21 5.57
N SER A 357 -22.20 4.26 6.39
CA SER A 357 -23.39 4.72 7.11
C SER A 357 -23.82 6.08 6.55
N ASP A 358 -25.08 6.17 6.16
CA ASP A 358 -25.82 7.41 5.96
C ASP A 358 -25.90 8.15 7.30
N ARG A 359 -25.70 9.47 7.30
CA ARG A 359 -25.80 10.29 8.52
C ARG A 359 -27.21 10.78 8.78
N SER A 360 -28.01 10.97 7.73
CA SER A 360 -29.33 11.61 7.73
C SER A 360 -30.51 10.63 7.76
N GLY A 361 -30.47 9.58 6.96
CA GLY A 361 -31.55 8.62 6.75
C GLY A 361 -31.48 7.41 7.69
N ALA A 362 -30.57 7.41 8.67
CA ALA A 362 -30.39 6.33 9.64
C ALA A 362 -30.17 4.95 8.98
N LYS A 363 -29.38 4.89 7.89
CA LYS A 363 -29.16 3.67 7.09
C LYS A 363 -27.71 3.19 7.13
N VAL A 364 -27.51 1.88 7.16
CA VAL A 364 -26.20 1.24 6.87
C VAL A 364 -26.30 0.51 5.54
N TRP A 365 -25.32 0.75 4.67
CA TRP A 365 -25.11 0.00 3.44
C TRP A 365 -24.02 -1.05 3.66
N THR A 366 -24.27 -2.28 3.21
CA THR A 366 -23.28 -3.37 3.14
C THR A 366 -23.16 -3.87 1.72
N ALA A 367 -21.94 -4.03 1.21
CA ALA A 367 -21.70 -4.52 -0.15
C ALA A 367 -20.73 -5.71 -0.20
N GLY A 368 -21.03 -6.66 -1.08
CA GLY A 368 -20.08 -7.62 -1.63
C GLY A 368 -19.71 -7.26 -3.08
N TYR A 369 -19.15 -8.20 -3.83
CA TYR A 369 -18.73 -7.97 -5.22
C TYR A 369 -19.89 -7.74 -6.22
N LEU A 370 -21.07 -8.33 -5.98
CA LEU A 370 -22.16 -8.37 -6.96
C LEU A 370 -23.54 -7.96 -6.40
N SER A 371 -23.62 -7.68 -5.09
CA SER A 371 -24.86 -7.33 -4.41
C SER A 371 -24.65 -6.37 -3.24
N PHE A 372 -25.71 -5.62 -2.97
CA PHE A 372 -25.84 -4.62 -1.92
C PHE A 372 -27.01 -4.99 -1.01
N ALA A 373 -26.89 -4.62 0.26
CA ALA A 373 -28.01 -4.62 1.19
C ALA A 373 -28.03 -3.34 2.03
N LEU A 374 -29.26 -2.90 2.30
CA LEU A 374 -29.60 -1.68 3.01
C LEU A 374 -30.27 -2.05 4.33
N TRP A 375 -29.78 -1.51 5.43
CA TRP A 375 -30.24 -1.81 6.79
C TRP A 375 -30.66 -0.52 7.51
N ASP A 376 -31.66 -0.63 8.39
CA ASP A 376 -31.99 0.43 9.35
C ASP A 376 -30.98 0.41 10.49
N ALA A 377 -30.26 1.51 10.72
CA ALA A 377 -29.22 1.63 11.73
C ALA A 377 -29.76 1.65 13.17
N ARG A 378 -31.05 1.95 13.35
CA ARG A 378 -31.73 2.15 14.64
C ARG A 378 -32.45 0.88 15.09
N MET A 379 -33.20 0.26 14.17
CA MET A 379 -33.95 -0.98 14.39
C MET A 379 -33.11 -2.23 14.11
N TRP A 380 -31.99 -2.08 13.38
CA TRP A 380 -31.12 -3.16 12.90
C TRP A 380 -31.79 -4.11 11.89
N GLU A 381 -32.92 -3.68 11.29
CA GLU A 381 -33.71 -4.46 10.33
C GLU A 381 -33.18 -4.33 8.89
N LEU A 382 -33.41 -5.37 8.08
CA LEU A 382 -33.04 -5.39 6.66
C LEU A 382 -34.13 -4.72 5.81
N LEU A 383 -33.80 -3.61 5.15
CA LEU A 383 -34.73 -2.81 4.34
C LEU A 383 -34.80 -3.26 2.87
N LYS A 384 -33.65 -3.57 2.25
CA LYS A 384 -33.56 -3.87 0.80
C LYS A 384 -32.35 -4.74 0.49
N VAL A 385 -32.46 -5.61 -0.52
CA VAL A 385 -31.33 -6.34 -1.13
C VAL A 385 -31.44 -6.24 -2.65
N PHE A 386 -30.35 -5.90 -3.33
CA PHE A 386 -30.33 -5.69 -4.78
C PHE A 386 -28.95 -6.00 -5.38
N ASN A 387 -28.92 -6.31 -6.68
CA ASN A 387 -27.70 -6.60 -7.41
C ASN A 387 -27.03 -5.32 -7.98
N ILE A 388 -25.88 -5.47 -8.64
CA ILE A 388 -25.15 -4.40 -9.35
C ILE A 388 -25.93 -3.71 -10.49
N ASP A 389 -27.06 -4.26 -10.94
CA ASP A 389 -27.95 -3.62 -11.93
C ASP A 389 -29.15 -2.90 -11.26
N GLY A 390 -29.18 -2.81 -9.93
CA GLY A 390 -30.29 -2.23 -9.15
C GLY A 390 -31.55 -3.11 -9.11
N GLN A 391 -31.48 -4.35 -9.57
CA GLN A 391 -32.60 -5.29 -9.53
C GLN A 391 -32.74 -5.84 -8.11
N VAL A 392 -33.91 -5.64 -7.51
CA VAL A 392 -34.23 -6.15 -6.17
C VAL A 392 -34.29 -7.67 -6.20
N GLU A 393 -33.48 -8.33 -5.37
CA GLU A 393 -33.55 -9.77 -5.20
C GLU A 393 -34.83 -10.12 -4.43
N SER A 394 -35.77 -10.80 -5.10
CA SER A 394 -37.13 -10.91 -4.57
C SER A 394 -37.21 -11.80 -3.33
N ILE A 395 -37.55 -11.17 -2.20
CA ILE A 395 -37.93 -11.81 -0.94
C ILE A 395 -39.27 -12.59 -1.07
N SER A 396 -39.97 -12.48 -2.22
CA SER A 396 -41.38 -12.83 -2.39
C SER A 396 -41.67 -13.91 -3.44
N ALA A 397 -40.94 -15.04 -3.39
CA ALA A 397 -41.26 -16.24 -4.17
C ALA A 397 -42.29 -17.15 -3.48
N VAL A 398 -43.47 -16.60 -3.12
CA VAL A 398 -44.57 -17.33 -2.46
C VAL A 398 -45.86 -17.24 -3.26
N GLN A 399 -46.21 -18.33 -3.96
CA GLN A 399 -47.57 -18.67 -4.39
C GLN A 399 -47.80 -20.18 -4.17
N ASP A 400 -49.07 -20.58 -4.06
CA ASP A 400 -49.51 -21.77 -3.30
C ASP A 400 -48.90 -23.14 -3.67
N PRO A 401 -48.51 -23.97 -2.66
CA PRO A 401 -48.00 -25.33 -2.86
C PRO A 401 -49.14 -26.36 -3.04
N VAL A 402 -50.10 -26.08 -3.92
CA VAL A 402 -51.34 -26.88 -4.08
C VAL A 402 -51.44 -27.59 -5.43
N MET A 403 -50.55 -27.31 -6.39
CA MET A 403 -50.69 -27.79 -7.78
C MET A 403 -49.48 -28.54 -8.37
N GLU A 404 -48.76 -29.36 -7.58
CA GLU A 404 -47.71 -30.26 -8.13
C GLU A 404 -47.76 -31.73 -7.67
N GLU A 405 -48.79 -32.18 -6.94
CA GLU A 405 -48.87 -33.58 -6.46
C GLU A 405 -49.59 -34.55 -7.44
N GLU A 406 -50.33 -34.04 -8.43
CA GLU A 406 -51.22 -34.89 -9.27
C GLU A 406 -50.53 -35.62 -10.45
N LEU A 407 -49.26 -35.29 -10.76
CA LEU A 407 -48.57 -35.78 -11.98
C LEU A 407 -47.56 -36.93 -11.78
N ARG A 408 -47.41 -37.49 -10.56
CA ARG A 408 -46.44 -38.57 -10.28
C ARG A 408 -47.01 -39.97 -10.01
N MET A 409 -48.32 -40.19 -10.13
CA MET A 409 -48.91 -41.54 -10.05
C MET A 409 -49.27 -42.14 -11.42
N LYS A 410 -48.33 -42.84 -12.08
CA LYS A 410 -48.60 -43.80 -13.16
C LYS A 410 -47.46 -44.81 -13.37
N SER A 411 -47.81 -46.11 -13.39
CA SER A 411 -46.93 -47.31 -13.51
C SER A 411 -45.88 -47.50 -12.39
N VAL A 412 -45.83 -48.54 -11.55
CA VAL A 412 -46.44 -49.91 -11.45
C VAL A 412 -45.62 -51.08 -12.06
N TYR A 413 -44.66 -51.57 -11.24
CA TYR A 413 -44.41 -53.00 -10.88
C TYR A 413 -43.71 -54.04 -11.81
N VAL A 414 -43.06 -55.03 -11.14
CA VAL A 414 -42.63 -56.40 -11.57
C VAL A 414 -41.41 -56.53 -12.55
N SER A 415 -40.44 -57.46 -12.41
CA SER A 415 -39.95 -58.28 -11.26
C SER A 415 -38.56 -58.96 -11.52
N LYS A 416 -38.21 -59.99 -10.72
CA LYS A 416 -36.97 -60.81 -10.58
C LYS A 416 -36.54 -61.56 -11.89
N LYS A 417 -35.38 -62.21 -12.09
CA LYS A 417 -34.40 -62.86 -11.16
C LYS A 417 -33.04 -63.24 -11.85
N GLU A 418 -31.92 -63.26 -11.09
CA GLU A 418 -30.67 -64.10 -11.18
C GLU A 418 -29.77 -64.23 -12.45
N LYS A 419 -28.43 -64.13 -12.20
CA LYS A 419 -27.25 -64.75 -12.89
C LYS A 419 -26.95 -64.34 -14.36
N SER A 420 -25.69 -64.15 -14.80
CA SER A 420 -24.36 -64.57 -14.29
C SER A 420 -23.17 -63.70 -14.79
N GLN A 421 -21.99 -63.93 -14.18
CA GLN A 421 -20.62 -63.80 -14.75
C GLN A 421 -19.99 -62.43 -15.14
N THR A 422 -18.92 -62.11 -14.39
CA THR A 422 -17.60 -61.55 -14.81
C THR A 422 -17.43 -60.13 -15.36
N SER A 423 -16.71 -59.33 -14.55
CA SER A 423 -15.64 -58.37 -14.93
C SER A 423 -15.88 -57.33 -16.02
N PHE A 424 -16.19 -56.09 -15.61
CA PHE A 424 -15.38 -54.88 -15.87
C PHE A 424 -15.95 -53.69 -15.06
N SER A 425 -15.36 -53.34 -13.91
CA SER A 425 -15.90 -52.27 -13.04
C SER A 425 -14.83 -51.55 -12.20
N PHE A 426 -13.87 -50.92 -12.87
CA PHE A 426 -13.08 -49.83 -12.27
C PHE A 426 -13.34 -48.51 -13.01
N PHE A 427 -13.15 -48.52 -14.33
CA PHE A 427 -13.43 -47.36 -15.21
C PHE A 427 -14.87 -46.84 -15.14
N GLN A 428 -15.89 -47.69 -14.97
CA GLN A 428 -17.27 -47.20 -14.87
C GLN A 428 -17.50 -46.32 -13.62
N ARG A 429 -16.79 -46.60 -12.51
CA ARG A 429 -16.89 -45.80 -11.28
C ARG A 429 -16.12 -44.49 -11.38
N SER A 430 -14.94 -44.48 -12.01
CA SER A 430 -14.23 -43.21 -12.26
C SER A 430 -14.98 -42.34 -13.27
N CYS A 431 -15.50 -42.89 -14.36
CA CYS A 431 -16.31 -42.12 -15.33
C CYS A 431 -17.57 -41.53 -14.69
N ASN A 432 -18.30 -42.29 -13.85
CA ASN A 432 -19.48 -41.76 -13.15
C ASN A 432 -19.12 -40.76 -12.04
N ALA A 433 -17.96 -40.89 -11.37
CA ALA A 433 -17.46 -39.90 -10.43
C ALA A 433 -17.00 -38.61 -11.14
N ILE A 434 -16.35 -38.72 -12.30
CA ILE A 434 -15.94 -37.58 -13.13
C ILE A 434 -17.15 -36.88 -13.76
N LEU A 435 -18.17 -37.64 -14.22
CA LEU A 435 -19.43 -37.07 -14.67
C LEU A 435 -20.19 -36.40 -13.51
N GLY A 436 -20.28 -37.04 -12.34
CA GLY A 436 -20.88 -36.46 -11.14
C GLY A 436 -20.16 -35.19 -10.67
N ALA A 437 -18.83 -35.15 -10.76
CA ALA A 437 -18.03 -33.96 -10.48
C ALA A 437 -18.21 -32.89 -11.56
N ALA A 438 -18.23 -33.23 -12.85
CA ALA A 438 -18.46 -32.30 -13.95
C ALA A 438 -19.92 -31.80 -14.05
N ASP A 439 -20.86 -32.50 -13.41
CA ASP A 439 -22.27 -32.14 -13.26
C ASP A 439 -22.51 -31.33 -11.98
N ALA A 440 -21.75 -31.59 -10.90
CA ALA A 440 -21.64 -30.71 -9.75
C ALA A 440 -20.96 -29.37 -10.13
N VAL A 441 -19.84 -29.42 -10.85
CA VAL A 441 -19.15 -28.23 -11.40
C VAL A 441 -20.06 -27.49 -12.38
N ARG A 442 -20.85 -28.17 -13.21
CA ARG A 442 -21.86 -27.49 -14.05
C ARG A 442 -23.03 -26.91 -13.25
N ARG A 443 -23.45 -27.51 -12.13
CA ARG A 443 -24.42 -26.89 -11.21
C ARG A 443 -23.84 -25.69 -10.45
N VAL A 444 -22.54 -25.71 -10.12
CA VAL A 444 -21.83 -24.56 -9.52
C VAL A 444 -21.67 -23.46 -10.56
N ALA A 445 -21.21 -23.77 -11.78
CA ALA A 445 -21.07 -22.86 -12.91
C ALA A 445 -22.40 -22.46 -13.60
N ALA A 446 -23.53 -22.93 -13.07
CA ALA A 446 -24.88 -22.48 -13.42
C ALA A 446 -25.62 -21.82 -12.24
N LYS A 447 -24.99 -21.77 -11.06
CA LYS A 447 -25.43 -20.95 -9.92
C LYS A 447 -24.56 -19.69 -9.76
N GLY A 448 -23.25 -19.82 -9.88
CA GLY A 448 -22.38 -18.72 -10.28
C GLY A 448 -22.57 -18.50 -11.77
N GLY A 449 -23.51 -17.63 -12.13
CA GLY A 449 -23.75 -17.26 -13.52
C GLY A 449 -22.56 -16.50 -14.08
N PHE A 450 -22.17 -16.82 -15.32
CA PHE A 450 -21.20 -16.03 -16.09
C PHE A 450 -21.83 -14.70 -16.56
N GLY A 451 -22.16 -13.84 -15.59
CA GLY A 451 -22.30 -12.41 -15.82
C GLY A 451 -20.93 -11.74 -15.94
N ASP A 452 -20.90 -10.46 -16.28
CA ASP A 452 -19.66 -9.72 -16.48
C ASP A 452 -18.89 -9.53 -15.17
N ASP A 453 -17.86 -10.35 -14.92
CA ASP A 453 -16.83 -10.14 -13.88
C ASP A 453 -16.25 -8.70 -13.92
N ASN A 454 -16.31 -8.09 -15.10
CA ASN A 454 -15.93 -6.71 -15.39
C ASN A 454 -16.74 -5.65 -14.60
N ARG A 455 -18.01 -5.90 -14.25
CA ARG A 455 -18.87 -4.92 -13.52
C ARG A 455 -18.88 -5.09 -11.99
N ARG A 456 -18.12 -6.04 -11.41
CA ARG A 456 -18.07 -6.24 -9.95
C ARG A 456 -17.65 -4.98 -9.19
N THR A 457 -18.25 -4.74 -8.04
CA THR A 457 -17.96 -3.60 -7.15
C THR A 457 -16.62 -3.77 -6.44
N GLU A 458 -15.74 -2.78 -6.56
CA GLU A 458 -14.39 -2.76 -5.96
C GLU A 458 -14.20 -1.58 -4.98
N ALA A 459 -15.09 -0.58 -5.00
CA ALA A 459 -15.09 0.55 -4.07
C ALA A 459 -16.52 1.11 -3.85
N LEU A 460 -16.75 1.74 -2.69
CA LEU A 460 -18.03 2.30 -2.23
C LEU A 460 -17.78 3.57 -1.39
N VAL A 461 -18.55 4.64 -1.59
CA VAL A 461 -18.50 5.87 -0.78
C VAL A 461 -19.86 6.58 -0.74
N ILE A 462 -20.05 7.50 0.20
CA ILE A 462 -21.23 8.39 0.29
C ILE A 462 -20.79 9.86 0.20
N THR A 463 -21.52 10.69 -0.55
CA THR A 463 -21.27 12.13 -0.71
C THR A 463 -22.16 12.98 0.21
N ILE A 464 -21.88 14.29 0.33
CA ILE A 464 -22.57 15.21 1.26
C ILE A 464 -24.01 15.60 0.83
N ASP A 465 -24.42 15.17 -0.35
CA ASP A 465 -25.81 15.13 -0.82
C ASP A 465 -26.51 13.80 -0.48
N GLU A 466 -25.88 12.98 0.37
CA GLU A 466 -26.32 11.64 0.85
C GLU A 466 -26.54 10.63 -0.30
N MET A 467 -25.89 10.88 -1.45
CA MET A 467 -25.86 9.98 -2.61
C MET A 467 -24.73 8.96 -2.46
N ILE A 468 -24.95 7.73 -2.92
CA ILE A 468 -23.97 6.64 -2.81
C ILE A 468 -23.28 6.46 -4.17
N TRP A 469 -21.96 6.31 -4.16
CA TRP A 469 -21.13 6.09 -5.35
C TRP A 469 -20.38 4.75 -5.25
N THR A 470 -20.44 3.95 -6.31
CA THR A 470 -19.73 2.66 -6.41
C THR A 470 -18.82 2.62 -7.63
N GLY A 471 -17.64 2.04 -7.47
CA GLY A 471 -16.64 1.88 -8.52
C GLY A 471 -16.44 0.42 -8.90
N CYS A 472 -16.39 0.13 -10.20
CA CYS A 472 -16.32 -1.23 -10.73
C CYS A 472 -14.92 -1.63 -11.24
N ALA A 473 -14.69 -2.95 -11.39
CA ALA A 473 -13.44 -3.53 -11.90
C ALA A 473 -13.06 -3.11 -13.33
N ASN A 474 -14.02 -2.68 -14.14
CA ASN A 474 -13.82 -2.13 -15.48
C ASN A 474 -13.58 -0.61 -15.52
N GLY A 475 -13.69 0.10 -14.39
CA GLY A 475 -13.57 1.56 -14.31
C GLY A 475 -14.89 2.34 -14.48
N LEU A 476 -16.02 1.66 -14.53
CA LEU A 476 -17.36 2.26 -14.41
C LEU A 476 -17.54 2.85 -12.99
N LEU A 477 -18.25 3.98 -12.94
CA LEU A 477 -18.74 4.66 -11.75
C LEU A 477 -20.27 4.67 -11.81
N VAL A 478 -20.93 4.26 -10.74
CA VAL A 478 -22.40 4.23 -10.65
C VAL A 478 -22.84 5.03 -9.41
N GLN A 479 -23.83 5.91 -9.61
CA GLN A 479 -24.47 6.71 -8.58
C GLN A 479 -25.84 6.12 -8.22
N TRP A 480 -26.12 6.08 -6.93
CA TRP A 480 -27.35 5.55 -6.32
C TRP A 480 -27.97 6.58 -5.37
N ASP A 481 -29.30 6.57 -5.24
CA ASP A 481 -29.97 7.29 -4.16
C ASP A 481 -29.88 6.55 -2.83
N SER A 482 -30.25 7.20 -1.72
CA SER A 482 -30.19 6.61 -0.38
C SER A 482 -31.20 5.47 -0.15
N ASP A 483 -32.13 5.22 -1.08
CA ASP A 483 -33.05 4.07 -1.07
C ASP A 483 -32.53 2.91 -1.94
N GLY A 484 -31.33 3.01 -2.52
CA GLY A 484 -30.69 1.97 -3.31
C GLY A 484 -31.27 1.82 -4.71
N ASN A 485 -31.73 2.90 -5.33
CA ASN A 485 -32.14 2.91 -6.74
C ASN A 485 -31.01 3.51 -7.60
N HIS A 486 -30.83 2.97 -8.80
CA HIS A 486 -29.79 3.41 -9.73
C HIS A 486 -30.14 4.78 -10.35
N VAL A 487 -29.26 5.76 -10.22
CA VAL A 487 -29.49 7.15 -10.67
C VAL A 487 -28.77 7.43 -11.98
N HIS A 488 -27.46 7.18 -12.06
CA HIS A 488 -26.64 7.46 -13.23
C HIS A 488 -25.37 6.59 -13.28
N GLU A 489 -24.82 6.33 -14.47
CA GLU A 489 -23.52 5.67 -14.64
C GLU A 489 -22.57 6.47 -15.55
N VAL A 490 -21.29 6.55 -15.19
CA VAL A 490 -20.22 7.26 -15.92
C VAL A 490 -19.03 6.31 -16.10
N GLN A 491 -18.36 6.33 -17.24
CA GLN A 491 -17.07 5.65 -17.40
C GLN A 491 -16.04 6.58 -18.04
N TYR A 492 -14.98 6.88 -17.30
CA TYR A 492 -13.84 7.67 -17.78
C TYR A 492 -12.63 6.82 -18.15
N HIS A 493 -12.38 5.72 -17.42
CA HIS A 493 -11.23 4.85 -17.63
C HIS A 493 -11.65 3.37 -17.78
N THR A 494 -10.78 2.56 -18.38
CA THR A 494 -10.97 1.10 -18.52
C THR A 494 -10.18 0.29 -17.47
N SER A 495 -9.88 0.89 -16.33
CA SER A 495 -9.13 0.25 -15.23
C SER A 495 -9.99 0.28 -13.98
N SER A 496 -9.92 -0.78 -13.18
CA SER A 496 -10.61 -0.87 -11.90
C SER A 496 -10.47 0.40 -11.09
N VAL A 497 -11.60 0.94 -10.63
CA VAL A 497 -11.62 1.77 -9.43
C VAL A 497 -11.21 0.87 -8.26
N GLN A 498 -10.49 1.42 -7.29
CA GLN A 498 -9.97 0.67 -6.13
C GLN A 498 -10.34 1.33 -4.81
N CYS A 499 -10.43 2.66 -4.78
CA CYS A 499 -10.80 3.43 -3.61
C CYS A 499 -11.43 4.77 -4.02
N PHE A 500 -12.09 5.42 -3.07
CA PHE A 500 -12.65 6.76 -3.19
C PHE A 500 -12.23 7.62 -2.00
N CYS A 501 -12.31 8.94 -2.16
CA CYS A 501 -12.36 9.89 -1.05
C CYS A 501 -13.35 11.00 -1.38
N THR A 502 -13.98 11.61 -0.38
CA THR A 502 -14.94 12.71 -0.57
C THR A 502 -14.62 13.86 0.35
N PHE A 503 -14.48 15.07 -0.21
CA PHE A 503 -14.30 16.29 0.58
C PHE A 503 -15.09 17.45 -0.03
N GLY A 504 -15.97 18.04 0.78
CA GLY A 504 -16.85 19.12 0.33
C GLY A 504 -17.66 18.70 -0.92
N SER A 505 -17.50 19.44 -2.02
CA SER A 505 -18.15 19.17 -3.30
C SER A 505 -17.36 18.26 -4.26
N ARG A 506 -16.25 17.66 -3.82
CA ARG A 506 -15.34 16.88 -4.66
C ARG A 506 -15.31 15.39 -4.32
N ILE A 507 -15.38 14.55 -5.35
CA ILE A 507 -15.17 13.10 -5.29
C ILE A 507 -13.80 12.79 -5.89
N TRP A 508 -12.94 12.13 -5.12
CA TRP A 508 -11.61 11.69 -5.53
C TRP A 508 -11.67 10.19 -5.83
N VAL A 509 -11.20 9.78 -7.00
CA VAL A 509 -11.31 8.41 -7.52
C VAL A 509 -9.91 7.84 -7.70
N GLY A 510 -9.63 6.70 -7.06
CA GLY A 510 -8.35 6.00 -7.17
C GLY A 510 -8.43 4.81 -8.11
N TYR A 511 -7.59 4.79 -9.13
CA TYR A 511 -7.56 3.72 -10.13
C TYR A 511 -6.39 2.74 -9.94
N ALA A 512 -6.60 1.49 -10.38
CA ALA A 512 -5.56 0.47 -10.47
C ALA A 512 -4.41 0.84 -11.43
N SER A 513 -4.59 1.83 -12.31
CA SER A 513 -3.53 2.42 -13.13
C SER A 513 -2.56 3.33 -12.35
N GLY A 514 -2.88 3.69 -11.09
CA GLY A 514 -2.13 4.68 -10.32
C GLY A 514 -2.54 6.13 -10.57
N ILE A 515 -3.62 6.34 -11.34
CA ILE A 515 -4.22 7.64 -11.63
C ILE A 515 -5.16 8.06 -10.50
N VAL A 516 -5.11 9.34 -10.12
CA VAL A 516 -6.17 10.05 -9.39
C VAL A 516 -7.00 10.81 -10.42
N GLN A 517 -8.32 10.76 -10.26
CA GLN A 517 -9.26 11.65 -10.94
C GLN A 517 -10.12 12.36 -9.90
N VAL A 518 -10.43 13.63 -10.13
CA VAL A 518 -11.28 14.45 -9.27
C VAL A 518 -12.55 14.81 -10.03
N LEU A 519 -13.71 14.53 -9.45
CA LEU A 519 -15.04 14.85 -9.98
C LEU A 519 -15.75 15.86 -9.06
N ASP A 520 -16.77 16.55 -9.57
CA ASP A 520 -17.80 17.17 -8.72
C ASP A 520 -18.85 16.13 -8.26
N ILE A 521 -19.73 16.54 -7.35
CA ILE A 521 -20.89 15.75 -6.87
C ILE A 521 -21.84 15.26 -7.99
N ASN A 522 -21.82 15.89 -9.17
CA ASN A 522 -22.62 15.47 -10.33
C ASN A 522 -21.88 14.44 -11.21
N GLY A 523 -20.71 13.96 -10.76
CA GLY A 523 -19.88 13.01 -11.49
C GLY A 523 -19.06 13.61 -12.63
N LYS A 524 -19.01 14.95 -12.78
CA LYS A 524 -18.28 15.60 -13.87
C LYS A 524 -16.81 15.75 -13.50
N SER A 525 -15.91 15.25 -14.35
CA SER A 525 -14.46 15.40 -14.17
C SER A 525 -13.99 16.86 -14.15
N LEU A 526 -13.21 17.18 -13.11
CA LEU A 526 -12.52 18.45 -12.86
C LEU A 526 -11.04 18.36 -13.27
N GLY A 527 -10.43 17.17 -13.17
CA GLY A 527 -9.07 16.90 -13.64
C GLY A 527 -8.55 15.54 -13.19
N GLU A 528 -7.43 15.10 -13.77
CA GLU A 528 -6.80 13.80 -13.50
C GLU A 528 -5.29 13.83 -13.69
N TRP A 529 -4.56 12.99 -12.96
CA TRP A 529 -3.11 12.87 -13.07
C TRP A 529 -2.58 11.53 -12.54
N LEU A 530 -1.39 11.13 -13.02
CA LEU A 530 -0.67 9.96 -12.53
C LEU A 530 -0.06 10.23 -11.14
N ALA A 531 -0.80 9.85 -10.10
CA ALA A 531 -0.38 10.01 -8.71
C ALA A 531 0.76 9.07 -8.32
N HIS A 532 0.67 7.79 -8.72
CA HIS A 532 1.63 6.74 -8.43
C HIS A 532 1.89 5.88 -9.68
N ARG A 533 3.04 5.17 -9.76
CA ARG A 533 3.29 4.16 -10.82
C ARG A 533 2.93 2.74 -10.33
N SER A 534 1.74 2.60 -9.74
CA SER A 534 1.22 1.40 -9.08
C SER A 534 -0.24 1.64 -8.67
N PRO A 535 -1.10 0.61 -8.55
CA PRO A 535 -2.48 0.77 -8.07
C PRO A 535 -2.56 1.63 -6.80
N ILE A 536 -3.46 2.61 -6.80
CA ILE A 536 -3.90 3.26 -5.57
C ILE A 536 -4.84 2.28 -4.88
N ILE A 537 -4.66 2.06 -3.58
CA ILE A 537 -5.44 1.08 -2.80
C ILE A 537 -6.30 1.74 -1.72
N GLU A 538 -5.95 2.95 -1.27
CA GLU A 538 -6.75 3.67 -0.27
C GLU A 538 -6.52 5.20 -0.34
N MET A 539 -7.50 5.98 0.13
CA MET A 539 -7.37 7.42 0.33
C MET A 539 -7.95 7.89 1.68
N ALA A 540 -7.38 8.96 2.24
CA ALA A 540 -7.89 9.63 3.44
C ALA A 540 -7.65 11.15 3.37
N VAL A 541 -8.47 11.97 4.04
CA VAL A 541 -8.35 13.45 4.01
C VAL A 541 -8.02 14.02 5.39
N ALA A 542 -7.01 14.87 5.48
CA ALA A 542 -6.65 15.65 6.67
C ALA A 542 -5.78 16.88 6.32
N ASP A 543 -5.77 17.88 7.19
CA ASP A 543 -4.92 19.09 7.10
C ASP A 543 -4.92 19.80 5.71
N GLY A 544 -6.06 19.79 5.01
CA GLY A 544 -6.15 20.35 3.65
C GLY A 544 -5.50 19.50 2.54
N TYR A 545 -5.16 18.25 2.82
CA TYR A 545 -4.64 17.28 1.85
C TYR A 545 -5.53 16.02 1.75
N VAL A 546 -5.65 15.49 0.53
CA VAL A 546 -6.04 14.11 0.28
C VAL A 546 -4.78 13.27 0.21
N PHE A 547 -4.59 12.37 1.17
CA PHE A 547 -3.52 11.38 1.18
C PHE A 547 -3.92 10.15 0.38
N THR A 548 -2.99 9.64 -0.42
CA THR A 548 -3.17 8.48 -1.31
C THR A 548 -2.13 7.41 -0.97
N LEU A 549 -2.60 6.21 -0.65
CA LEU A 549 -1.76 5.02 -0.46
C LEU A 549 -1.75 4.18 -1.74
N ALA A 550 -0.56 3.85 -2.22
CA ALA A 550 -0.38 2.90 -3.34
C ALA A 550 0.08 1.51 -2.88
N ASN A 551 -0.16 0.50 -3.71
CA ASN A 551 0.25 -0.91 -3.52
C ASN A 551 1.78 -1.14 -3.46
N HIS A 552 2.59 -0.06 -3.52
CA HIS A 552 4.02 -0.08 -3.18
C HIS A 552 4.31 0.57 -1.81
N GLY A 553 3.31 0.69 -0.92
CA GLY A 553 3.45 1.25 0.43
C GLY A 553 3.75 2.75 0.51
N GLY A 554 3.75 3.45 -0.63
CA GLY A 554 4.12 4.88 -0.70
C GLY A 554 2.90 5.77 -0.49
N ILE A 555 3.10 6.87 0.25
CA ILE A 555 2.03 7.80 0.66
C ILE A 555 2.32 9.20 0.11
N ARG A 556 1.33 9.78 -0.59
CA ARG A 556 1.37 11.13 -1.17
C ARG A 556 0.15 11.94 -0.79
N GLY A 557 0.34 13.12 -0.21
CA GLY A 557 -0.68 14.14 -0.05
C GLY A 557 -0.81 15.02 -1.29
N TRP A 558 -2.03 15.40 -1.65
CA TRP A 558 -2.39 16.35 -2.70
C TRP A 558 -3.30 17.40 -2.08
N SER A 559 -3.19 18.69 -2.42
CA SER A 559 -4.10 19.68 -1.84
C SER A 559 -5.55 19.36 -2.21
N ILE A 560 -6.49 19.52 -1.27
CA ILE A 560 -7.92 19.39 -1.56
C ILE A 560 -8.40 20.36 -2.66
N LEU A 561 -7.65 21.45 -2.88
CA LEU A 561 -7.91 22.43 -3.92
C LEU A 561 -7.45 21.97 -5.31
N SER A 562 -6.47 21.07 -5.41
CA SER A 562 -5.96 20.57 -6.70
C SER A 562 -7.07 19.81 -7.48
N PRO A 563 -7.24 20.03 -8.79
CA PRO A 563 -6.48 20.95 -9.63
C PRO A 563 -6.89 22.42 -9.41
N ALA A 564 -5.93 23.30 -9.12
CA ALA A 564 -6.16 24.74 -8.91
C ALA A 564 -4.92 25.59 -9.27
N PRO A 565 -5.07 26.91 -9.50
CA PRO A 565 -3.95 27.80 -9.87
C PRO A 565 -2.83 27.93 -8.81
N ILE A 566 -3.04 27.38 -7.61
CA ILE A 566 -2.01 27.22 -6.57
C ILE A 566 -0.95 26.19 -6.99
N ASP A 567 -1.34 25.17 -7.78
CA ASP A 567 -0.46 24.08 -8.22
C ASP A 567 0.68 24.61 -9.11
N ASP A 568 0.36 25.50 -10.06
CA ASP A 568 1.35 26.16 -10.94
C ASP A 568 2.35 27.03 -10.16
N LEU A 569 1.88 27.70 -9.10
CA LEU A 569 2.71 28.56 -8.25
C LEU A 569 3.65 27.73 -7.38
N LEU A 570 3.13 26.66 -6.76
CA LEU A 570 3.91 25.68 -6.00
C LEU A 570 4.96 25.00 -6.90
N HIS A 571 4.63 24.67 -8.16
CA HIS A 571 5.62 24.15 -9.13
C HIS A 571 6.75 25.14 -9.39
N SER A 572 6.46 26.41 -9.64
CA SER A 572 7.50 27.43 -9.88
C SER A 572 8.41 27.58 -8.67
N GLU A 573 7.83 27.72 -7.48
CA GLU A 573 8.56 27.89 -6.22
C GLU A 573 9.42 26.66 -5.87
N LEU A 574 8.95 25.44 -6.16
CA LEU A 574 9.74 24.22 -5.97
C LEU A 574 10.85 24.10 -7.03
N ALA A 575 10.55 24.32 -8.31
CA ALA A 575 11.55 24.23 -9.39
C ALA A 575 12.68 25.28 -9.22
N GLU A 576 12.37 26.48 -8.73
CA GLU A 576 13.38 27.47 -8.35
C GLU A 576 14.26 27.01 -7.17
N ARG A 577 13.76 26.11 -6.32
CA ARG A 577 14.48 25.52 -5.17
C ARG A 577 15.01 24.11 -5.42
N ASP A 578 14.90 23.53 -6.61
CA ASP A 578 15.33 22.14 -6.91
C ASP A 578 16.78 21.83 -6.50
N PHE A 579 17.66 22.84 -6.52
CA PHE A 579 19.06 22.71 -6.10
C PHE A 579 19.26 22.57 -4.59
N LEU A 580 18.26 22.91 -3.77
CA LEU A 580 18.27 22.75 -2.31
C LEU A 580 17.87 21.33 -1.86
N TYR A 581 17.49 20.44 -2.78
CA TYR A 581 17.17 19.04 -2.46
C TYR A 581 17.58 18.01 -3.53
N THR A 582 18.20 18.42 -4.65
CA THR A 582 18.67 17.48 -5.69
C THR A 582 20.17 17.21 -5.58
N ARG A 583 20.52 15.99 -5.17
CA ARG A 583 21.90 15.45 -5.19
C ARG A 583 22.20 14.73 -6.52
N ILE A 584 23.48 14.57 -6.86
CA ILE A 584 23.93 13.50 -7.76
C ILE A 584 24.69 12.48 -6.92
N GLU A 585 24.31 11.21 -7.03
CA GLU A 585 25.01 10.07 -6.45
C GLU A 585 25.86 9.40 -7.55
N ASP A 586 27.18 9.32 -7.36
CA ASP A 586 28.10 8.64 -8.29
C ASP A 586 28.25 7.15 -7.91
N LEU A 587 27.66 6.27 -8.72
CA LEU A 587 27.61 4.83 -8.47
C LEU A 587 28.44 4.05 -9.50
N LYS A 588 29.38 3.22 -9.03
CA LYS A 588 30.03 2.21 -9.88
C LYS A 588 29.21 0.91 -9.92
N VAL A 589 28.95 0.39 -11.11
CA VAL A 589 28.20 -0.86 -11.36
C VAL A 589 29.04 -1.82 -12.19
N LEU A 590 29.27 -3.04 -11.69
CA LEU A 590 29.91 -4.14 -12.41
C LEU A 590 28.84 -5.01 -13.06
N ALA A 591 28.83 -5.11 -14.39
CA ALA A 591 28.05 -6.09 -15.14
C ALA A 591 28.97 -7.18 -15.69
N GLY A 592 28.67 -8.44 -15.41
CA GLY A 592 29.38 -9.61 -15.94
C GLY A 592 28.46 -10.50 -16.78
N THR A 593 28.98 -11.06 -17.87
CA THR A 593 28.31 -12.14 -18.61
C THR A 593 29.26 -13.32 -18.87
N TRP A 594 28.75 -14.55 -18.78
CA TRP A 594 29.51 -15.76 -19.13
C TRP A 594 28.61 -16.92 -19.57
N ASN A 595 28.80 -17.41 -20.79
CA ASN A 595 28.26 -18.71 -21.20
C ASN A 595 29.14 -19.81 -20.59
N VAL A 596 28.59 -20.58 -19.64
CA VAL A 596 29.35 -21.55 -18.83
C VAL A 596 29.40 -22.94 -19.47
N ALA A 597 28.67 -23.14 -20.56
CA ALA A 597 28.61 -24.39 -21.34
C ALA A 597 28.49 -25.64 -20.44
N GLN A 598 27.47 -25.63 -19.57
CA GLN A 598 27.10 -26.66 -18.59
C GLN A 598 28.22 -27.05 -17.61
N GLY A 599 29.24 -26.20 -17.47
CA GLY A 599 30.32 -26.35 -16.51
C GLY A 599 30.02 -25.72 -15.15
N ARG A 600 30.99 -25.87 -14.24
CA ARG A 600 31.13 -25.11 -12.99
C ARG A 600 32.48 -24.41 -13.03
N ALA A 601 32.54 -23.16 -12.56
CA ALA A 601 33.80 -22.43 -12.46
C ALA A 601 34.72 -23.01 -11.37
N SER A 602 36.03 -22.84 -11.55
CA SER A 602 36.97 -22.87 -10.42
C SER A 602 36.78 -21.65 -9.51
N HIS A 603 37.27 -21.72 -8.27
CA HIS A 603 37.25 -20.57 -7.35
C HIS A 603 38.14 -19.43 -7.86
N ASP A 604 39.34 -19.76 -8.36
CA ASP A 604 40.29 -18.81 -8.93
C ASP A 604 39.71 -18.09 -10.17
N SER A 605 38.91 -18.80 -10.99
CA SER A 605 38.18 -18.22 -12.13
C SER A 605 37.19 -17.13 -11.70
N LEU A 606 36.47 -17.37 -10.60
CA LEU A 606 35.50 -16.40 -10.04
C LEU A 606 36.21 -15.19 -9.41
N ILE A 607 37.32 -15.40 -8.69
CA ILE A 607 38.14 -14.32 -8.13
C ILE A 607 38.74 -13.46 -9.25
N THR A 608 39.23 -14.09 -10.33
CA THR A 608 39.81 -13.41 -11.50
C THR A 608 38.78 -12.57 -12.26
N TRP A 609 37.56 -13.08 -12.39
CA TRP A 609 36.46 -12.40 -13.09
C TRP A 609 35.83 -11.29 -12.26
N LEU A 610 35.38 -11.60 -11.03
CA LEU A 610 34.56 -10.71 -10.19
C LEU A 610 35.33 -10.16 -8.98
N GLY A 611 36.07 -11.00 -8.25
CA GLY A 611 36.62 -10.66 -6.92
C GLY A 611 37.35 -9.32 -6.86
N PHE A 612 38.43 -9.16 -7.64
CA PHE A 612 39.18 -7.89 -7.67
C PHE A 612 38.38 -6.72 -8.28
N ALA A 613 37.47 -6.99 -9.22
CA ALA A 613 36.66 -5.97 -9.88
C ALA A 613 35.52 -5.44 -8.98
N ALA A 614 35.07 -6.22 -8.00
CA ALA A 614 33.97 -5.87 -7.11
C ALA A 614 34.36 -4.91 -5.97
N ALA A 615 35.66 -4.76 -5.65
CA ALA A 615 36.13 -4.01 -4.49
C ALA A 615 35.69 -2.52 -4.48
N GLU A 616 35.62 -1.88 -5.65
CA GLU A 616 35.24 -0.47 -5.81
C GLU A 616 33.77 -0.23 -6.20
N VAL A 617 32.97 -1.28 -6.45
CA VAL A 617 31.60 -1.10 -6.97
C VAL A 617 30.55 -1.14 -5.86
N GLY A 618 29.39 -0.54 -6.14
CA GLY A 618 28.21 -0.59 -5.26
C GLY A 618 27.24 -1.71 -5.65
N ILE A 619 27.19 -2.07 -6.94
CA ILE A 619 26.29 -3.11 -7.48
C ILE A 619 27.10 -4.06 -8.38
N VAL A 620 26.88 -5.37 -8.22
CA VAL A 620 27.38 -6.43 -9.10
C VAL A 620 26.19 -7.16 -9.72
N VAL A 621 26.18 -7.27 -11.05
CA VAL A 621 25.15 -7.94 -11.85
C VAL A 621 25.81 -9.05 -12.63
N VAL A 622 25.32 -10.28 -12.52
CA VAL A 622 25.89 -11.44 -13.23
C VAL A 622 24.82 -12.12 -14.07
N GLY A 623 25.05 -12.22 -15.38
CA GLY A 623 24.29 -13.09 -16.28
C GLY A 623 25.09 -14.33 -16.68
N LEU A 624 24.51 -15.51 -16.49
CA LEU A 624 25.07 -16.77 -16.98
C LEU A 624 24.19 -17.36 -18.09
N GLN A 625 24.82 -18.06 -19.04
CA GLN A 625 24.14 -18.81 -20.09
C GLN A 625 24.63 -20.26 -20.14
N GLU A 626 23.75 -21.17 -20.58
CA GLU A 626 23.97 -22.63 -20.55
C GLU A 626 24.33 -23.20 -19.17
N VAL A 627 23.74 -22.65 -18.10
CA VAL A 627 23.90 -23.19 -16.74
C VAL A 627 23.42 -24.65 -16.68
N GLU A 628 22.31 -24.96 -17.33
CA GLU A 628 21.74 -26.31 -17.41
C GLU A 628 20.91 -26.46 -18.70
N MET A 629 21.28 -27.39 -19.59
CA MET A 629 20.67 -27.55 -20.93
C MET A 629 20.17 -28.98 -21.23
N GLY A 630 20.09 -29.84 -20.21
CA GLY A 630 19.61 -31.22 -20.38
C GLY A 630 18.15 -31.26 -20.86
N ALA A 631 17.85 -32.07 -21.87
CA ALA A 631 16.54 -32.06 -22.55
C ALA A 631 15.34 -32.26 -21.60
N GLY A 632 15.48 -33.11 -20.57
CA GLY A 632 14.46 -33.29 -19.54
C GLY A 632 14.26 -32.05 -18.66
N PHE A 633 15.35 -31.36 -18.30
CA PHE A 633 15.29 -30.09 -17.57
C PHE A 633 14.61 -29.00 -18.41
N LEU A 634 15.01 -28.84 -19.69
CA LEU A 634 14.37 -27.88 -20.61
C LEU A 634 12.85 -28.09 -20.73
N ALA A 635 12.40 -29.35 -20.79
CA ALA A 635 10.98 -29.70 -20.82
C ALA A 635 10.26 -29.36 -19.51
N MET A 636 10.89 -29.65 -18.35
CA MET A 636 10.35 -29.27 -17.03
C MET A 636 10.31 -27.75 -16.84
N SER A 637 11.31 -27.00 -17.30
CA SER A 637 11.30 -25.53 -17.25
C SER A 637 10.16 -24.96 -18.08
N ALA A 638 9.98 -25.41 -19.33
CA ALA A 638 8.87 -24.97 -20.18
C ALA A 638 7.50 -25.25 -19.53
N ALA A 639 7.33 -26.41 -18.87
CA ALA A 639 6.12 -26.72 -18.12
C ALA A 639 5.94 -25.83 -16.88
N LYS A 640 6.98 -25.61 -16.08
CA LYS A 640 6.94 -24.73 -14.89
C LYS A 640 6.61 -23.27 -15.23
N GLU A 641 7.14 -22.76 -16.33
CA GLU A 641 6.82 -21.41 -16.85
C GLU A 641 5.38 -21.35 -17.37
N THR A 642 4.93 -22.34 -18.17
CA THR A 642 3.55 -22.39 -18.69
C THR A 642 2.50 -22.49 -17.59
N MET A 643 2.85 -23.11 -16.45
CA MET A 643 1.99 -23.19 -15.26
C MET A 643 2.16 -21.99 -14.30
N GLN A 644 3.11 -21.09 -14.56
CA GLN A 644 3.46 -19.94 -13.70
C GLN A 644 3.89 -20.32 -12.25
N VAL A 645 4.36 -21.56 -12.05
CA VAL A 645 4.79 -22.13 -10.75
C VAL A 645 6.31 -21.94 -10.52
N GLY A 646 7.07 -21.62 -11.57
CA GLY A 646 8.53 -21.72 -11.59
C GLY A 646 9.34 -20.54 -11.02
N LEU A 647 9.29 -20.27 -9.71
CA LEU A 647 10.26 -19.38 -9.05
C LEU A 647 11.45 -20.12 -8.38
N GLU A 648 11.36 -21.45 -8.22
CA GLU A 648 12.46 -22.28 -7.70
C GLU A 648 13.65 -22.35 -8.68
N VAL A 649 14.82 -21.93 -8.22
CA VAL A 649 16.11 -22.01 -8.90
C VAL A 649 16.61 -23.47 -8.93
N SER A 650 17.23 -23.93 -10.03
CA SER A 650 17.77 -25.30 -10.13
C SER A 650 18.99 -25.47 -9.20
N SER A 651 19.27 -26.69 -8.75
CA SER A 651 20.42 -26.95 -7.86
C SER A 651 21.77 -26.60 -8.49
N THR A 652 21.87 -26.62 -9.82
CA THR A 652 23.02 -26.12 -10.58
C THR A 652 23.14 -24.60 -10.47
N ALA A 653 22.03 -23.87 -10.68
CA ALA A 653 21.99 -22.42 -10.60
C ALA A 653 22.16 -21.90 -9.15
N GLN A 654 21.60 -22.60 -8.15
CA GLN A 654 21.82 -22.29 -6.73
C GLN A 654 23.30 -22.43 -6.37
N TRP A 655 23.99 -23.47 -6.84
CA TRP A 655 25.44 -23.60 -6.63
C TRP A 655 26.22 -22.41 -7.22
N TRP A 656 25.80 -21.86 -8.36
CA TRP A 656 26.39 -20.64 -8.92
C TRP A 656 26.10 -19.41 -8.06
N MET A 657 24.86 -19.23 -7.59
CA MET A 657 24.51 -18.15 -6.66
C MET A 657 25.35 -18.22 -5.37
N ASP A 658 25.42 -19.40 -4.72
CA ASP A 658 26.20 -19.64 -3.51
C ASP A 658 27.69 -19.34 -3.69
N MET A 659 28.27 -19.70 -4.84
CA MET A 659 29.71 -19.54 -5.09
C MET A 659 30.07 -18.10 -5.50
N ILE A 660 29.20 -17.42 -6.26
CA ILE A 660 29.34 -15.99 -6.54
C ILE A 660 29.19 -15.18 -5.25
N GLY A 661 28.17 -15.46 -4.43
CA GLY A 661 27.97 -14.83 -3.13
C GLY A 661 29.20 -14.98 -2.21
N LYS A 662 29.78 -16.18 -2.12
CA LYS A 662 31.06 -16.42 -1.40
C LYS A 662 32.25 -15.66 -1.98
N THR A 663 32.27 -15.40 -3.30
CA THR A 663 33.34 -14.62 -3.96
C THR A 663 33.15 -13.11 -3.76
N LEU A 664 31.94 -12.67 -3.40
CA LEU A 664 31.57 -11.28 -3.14
C LEU A 664 31.43 -10.96 -1.64
N ASP A 665 31.90 -11.84 -0.75
CA ASP A 665 31.75 -11.70 0.70
C ASP A 665 30.28 -11.43 1.10
N GLU A 666 29.35 -12.22 0.58
CA GLU A 666 27.93 -12.06 0.86
C GLU A 666 27.62 -12.25 2.35
N GLY A 667 26.83 -11.33 2.91
CA GLY A 667 26.56 -11.22 4.34
C GLY A 667 27.52 -10.28 5.09
N SER A 668 28.74 -10.02 4.59
CA SER A 668 29.71 -9.09 5.22
C SER A 668 30.07 -7.87 4.36
N THR A 669 30.05 -7.96 3.03
CA THR A 669 30.24 -6.82 2.11
C THR A 669 29.01 -6.58 1.22
N PHE A 670 28.55 -7.62 0.53
CA PHE A 670 27.39 -7.58 -0.37
C PHE A 670 26.17 -8.32 0.22
N VAL A 671 25.01 -8.16 -0.42
CA VAL A 671 23.75 -8.88 -0.18
C VAL A 671 23.10 -9.15 -1.55
N CYS A 672 22.68 -10.38 -1.84
CA CYS A 672 21.86 -10.67 -3.02
C CYS A 672 20.48 -10.02 -2.88
N VAL A 673 20.08 -9.18 -3.83
CA VAL A 673 18.77 -8.49 -3.83
C VAL A 673 17.73 -9.16 -4.72
N GLY A 674 18.16 -10.09 -5.58
CA GLY A 674 17.26 -10.86 -6.43
C GLY A 674 17.99 -11.70 -7.48
N SER A 675 17.30 -12.73 -7.98
CA SER A 675 17.75 -13.55 -9.10
C SER A 675 16.56 -14.10 -9.91
N ARG A 676 16.81 -14.51 -11.16
CA ARG A 676 15.82 -15.14 -12.03
C ARG A 676 16.47 -16.14 -12.97
N GLN A 677 15.90 -17.34 -13.06
CA GLN A 677 16.31 -18.38 -14.00
C GLN A 677 15.23 -18.59 -15.06
N LEU A 678 15.64 -18.82 -16.31
CA LEU A 678 14.82 -19.36 -17.39
C LEU A 678 15.61 -20.48 -18.05
N ALA A 679 15.31 -21.73 -17.66
CA ALA A 679 16.07 -22.89 -18.10
C ALA A 679 17.60 -22.70 -17.94
N GLY A 680 18.34 -22.60 -19.05
CA GLY A 680 19.79 -22.42 -19.05
C GLY A 680 20.30 -20.99 -18.84
N LEU A 681 19.42 -19.99 -18.74
CA LEU A 681 19.76 -18.60 -18.44
C LEU A 681 19.55 -18.31 -16.95
N LEU A 682 20.49 -17.61 -16.32
CA LEU A 682 20.39 -17.12 -14.93
C LEU A 682 20.83 -15.67 -14.87
N ILE A 683 20.11 -14.80 -14.16
CA ILE A 683 20.59 -13.49 -13.72
C ILE A 683 20.56 -13.41 -12.20
N GLY A 684 21.58 -12.85 -11.58
CA GLY A 684 21.65 -12.55 -10.16
C GLY A 684 22.25 -11.16 -9.92
N VAL A 685 21.77 -10.46 -8.89
CA VAL A 685 22.24 -9.11 -8.55
C VAL A 685 22.56 -9.01 -7.06
N TRP A 686 23.76 -8.50 -6.77
CA TRP A 686 24.29 -8.25 -5.44
C TRP A 686 24.53 -6.75 -5.25
N VAL A 687 24.15 -6.24 -4.08
CA VAL A 687 24.27 -4.83 -3.72
C VAL A 687 25.09 -4.69 -2.43
N ARG A 688 26.00 -3.73 -2.39
CA ARG A 688 26.86 -3.44 -1.25
C ARG A 688 26.05 -2.83 -0.11
N ARG A 689 26.27 -3.29 1.13
CA ARG A 689 25.36 -2.99 2.26
C ARG A 689 25.25 -1.51 2.64
N ASN A 690 26.25 -0.70 2.31
CA ASN A 690 26.17 0.75 2.54
C ASN A 690 25.07 1.42 1.69
N ILE A 691 24.85 0.94 0.46
CA ILE A 691 23.81 1.47 -0.46
C ILE A 691 22.56 0.58 -0.56
N SER A 692 22.57 -0.65 -0.04
CA SER A 692 21.43 -1.58 -0.17
C SER A 692 20.13 -1.02 0.41
N ARG A 693 20.22 -0.15 1.44
CA ARG A 693 19.08 0.58 1.99
C ARG A 693 18.43 1.59 1.02
N HIS A 694 19.13 1.99 -0.04
CA HIS A 694 18.62 2.86 -1.11
C HIS A 694 18.21 2.06 -2.38
N VAL A 695 18.07 0.74 -2.26
CA VAL A 695 17.61 -0.18 -3.31
C VAL A 695 16.30 -0.87 -2.90
N GLY A 696 15.38 -1.04 -3.84
CA GLY A 696 14.14 -1.80 -3.66
C GLY A 696 13.33 -1.85 -4.96
N ASP A 697 12.00 -2.01 -4.89
CA ASP A 697 11.13 -2.30 -6.06
C ASP A 697 11.74 -3.40 -6.98
N VAL A 698 12.36 -4.44 -6.39
CA VAL A 698 13.03 -5.50 -7.16
C VAL A 698 11.99 -6.45 -7.76
N GLU A 699 11.92 -6.48 -9.08
CA GLU A 699 10.96 -7.25 -9.86
C GLU A 699 11.70 -8.03 -10.96
N VAL A 700 11.20 -9.22 -11.34
CA VAL A 700 11.91 -10.15 -12.24
C VAL A 700 11.02 -10.65 -13.37
N ALA A 701 11.62 -10.90 -14.54
CA ALA A 701 10.90 -11.24 -15.76
C ALA A 701 11.67 -12.27 -16.61
N ALA A 702 10.99 -12.96 -17.53
CA ALA A 702 11.57 -13.98 -18.40
C ALA A 702 10.83 -14.04 -19.76
N VAL A 703 11.57 -14.19 -20.86
CA VAL A 703 11.02 -14.23 -22.22
C VAL A 703 11.68 -15.37 -23.03
N PRO A 704 10.99 -16.49 -23.30
CA PRO A 704 11.54 -17.62 -24.07
C PRO A 704 11.49 -17.39 -25.61
N CYS A 705 12.66 -17.43 -26.26
CA CYS A 705 12.81 -17.27 -27.73
C CYS A 705 13.17 -18.58 -28.47
N GLY A 706 13.08 -19.73 -27.80
CA GLY A 706 13.35 -21.05 -28.39
C GLY A 706 12.31 -21.49 -29.43
N PHE A 707 12.14 -22.80 -29.58
CA PHE A 707 11.17 -23.35 -30.54
C PHE A 707 9.75 -22.85 -30.21
N GLY A 708 9.08 -22.25 -31.21
CA GLY A 708 7.73 -21.68 -31.06
C GLY A 708 7.57 -20.56 -30.03
N HIS A 709 8.67 -19.90 -29.60
CA HIS A 709 8.69 -18.99 -28.45
C HIS A 709 8.16 -19.61 -27.14
N ALA A 710 8.28 -20.94 -27.00
CA ALA A 710 7.76 -21.71 -25.86
C ALA A 710 8.84 -22.47 -25.08
N ILE A 711 10.10 -22.46 -25.54
CA ILE A 711 11.22 -23.16 -24.89
C ILE A 711 12.29 -22.15 -24.44
N GLY A 712 12.65 -22.17 -23.15
CA GLY A 712 13.63 -21.26 -22.55
C GLY A 712 15.11 -21.53 -22.88
N ASN A 713 15.43 -22.41 -23.82
CA ASN A 713 16.82 -22.73 -24.20
C ASN A 713 17.53 -21.59 -24.97
N LYS A 714 16.75 -20.60 -25.37
CA LYS A 714 17.09 -19.28 -25.93
C LYS A 714 16.05 -18.29 -25.43
N GLY A 715 16.39 -17.02 -25.31
CA GLY A 715 15.51 -16.00 -24.72
C GLY A 715 16.26 -15.00 -23.86
N ALA A 716 15.57 -14.45 -22.86
CA ALA A 716 16.16 -13.55 -21.88
C ALA A 716 15.55 -13.73 -20.48
N VAL A 717 16.30 -13.31 -19.46
CA VAL A 717 15.82 -13.05 -18.09
C VAL A 717 16.15 -11.63 -17.69
N GLY A 718 15.18 -10.94 -17.10
CA GLY A 718 15.29 -9.56 -16.65
C GLY A 718 15.24 -9.46 -15.12
N LEU A 719 15.99 -8.51 -14.56
CA LEU A 719 15.79 -7.98 -13.22
C LEU A 719 15.69 -6.46 -13.30
N ARG A 720 14.62 -5.91 -12.74
CA ARG A 720 14.34 -4.47 -12.58
C ARG A 720 14.48 -4.13 -11.11
N MET A 721 15.07 -2.98 -10.79
CA MET A 721 15.11 -2.45 -9.42
C MET A 721 15.12 -0.93 -9.41
N ARG A 722 14.69 -0.34 -8.29
CA ARG A 722 14.82 1.09 -8.02
C ARG A 722 16.06 1.35 -7.18
N VAL A 723 16.88 2.31 -7.59
CA VAL A 723 18.12 2.75 -6.92
C VAL A 723 18.06 4.27 -6.80
N TYR A 724 18.14 4.83 -5.57
CA TYR A 724 17.99 6.27 -5.30
C TYR A 724 16.78 6.94 -5.99
N GLY A 725 15.65 6.22 -6.07
CA GLY A 725 14.43 6.69 -6.74
C GLY A 725 14.31 6.32 -8.23
N ARG A 726 15.42 6.02 -8.93
CA ARG A 726 15.47 5.75 -10.39
C ARG A 726 15.41 4.27 -10.73
N VAL A 727 14.84 3.92 -11.88
CA VAL A 727 14.60 2.54 -12.34
C VAL A 727 15.76 2.06 -13.19
N LEU A 728 16.48 1.05 -12.71
CA LEU A 728 17.58 0.38 -13.41
C LEU A 728 17.13 -1.04 -13.77
N CYS A 729 17.21 -1.40 -15.06
CA CYS A 729 16.87 -2.72 -15.57
C CYS A 729 18.10 -3.43 -16.15
N PHE A 730 18.23 -4.73 -15.86
CA PHE A 730 19.32 -5.58 -16.32
C PHE A 730 18.74 -6.80 -17.00
N VAL A 731 19.16 -7.08 -18.23
CA VAL A 731 18.60 -8.15 -19.07
C VAL A 731 19.72 -9.05 -19.56
N ASN A 732 19.73 -10.31 -19.08
CA ASN A 732 20.61 -11.36 -19.56
C ASN A 732 19.95 -12.11 -20.73
N CYS A 733 20.56 -12.12 -21.91
CA CYS A 733 20.04 -12.83 -23.09
C CYS A 733 20.90 -14.01 -23.54
N HIS A 734 20.26 -14.95 -24.25
CA HIS A 734 20.91 -15.96 -25.07
C HIS A 734 20.13 -16.09 -26.39
N PHE A 735 20.64 -15.50 -27.47
CA PHE A 735 19.96 -15.43 -28.78
C PHE A 735 20.38 -16.55 -29.74
N ALA A 736 19.65 -16.71 -30.84
CA ALA A 736 19.83 -17.76 -31.84
C ALA A 736 21.28 -17.90 -32.34
N ALA A 737 21.83 -19.11 -32.17
CA ALA A 737 23.17 -19.48 -32.62
C ALA A 737 23.25 -19.68 -34.15
N HIS A 738 24.46 -20.01 -34.63
CA HIS A 738 24.85 -20.17 -36.05
C HIS A 738 25.06 -18.85 -36.82
N LEU A 739 26.00 -18.88 -37.78
CA LEU A 739 26.45 -17.72 -38.57
C LEU A 739 25.29 -17.02 -39.29
N GLU A 740 24.51 -17.77 -40.06
CA GLU A 740 23.41 -17.28 -40.92
C GLU A 740 22.22 -16.69 -40.15
N ALA A 741 22.06 -16.99 -38.86
CA ALA A 741 20.83 -16.72 -38.11
C ALA A 741 20.65 -15.25 -37.65
N VAL A 742 21.26 -14.28 -38.35
CA VAL A 742 21.23 -12.83 -38.01
C VAL A 742 19.80 -12.33 -37.88
N GLY A 743 18.97 -12.51 -38.91
CA GLY A 743 17.57 -12.09 -38.88
C GLY A 743 16.75 -12.73 -37.76
N ARG A 744 17.16 -13.91 -37.26
CA ARG A 744 16.55 -14.51 -36.07
C ARG A 744 17.03 -13.85 -34.78
N ARG A 745 18.32 -13.55 -34.62
CA ARG A 745 18.82 -12.76 -33.47
C ARG A 745 18.17 -11.38 -33.39
N ASN A 746 17.93 -10.74 -34.54
CA ASN A 746 17.19 -9.48 -34.60
C ASN A 746 15.74 -9.64 -34.11
N SER A 747 15.07 -10.74 -34.50
CA SER A 747 13.71 -11.07 -34.05
C SER A 747 13.65 -11.48 -32.58
N ASP A 748 14.67 -12.19 -32.07
CA ASP A 748 14.80 -12.53 -30.66
C ASP A 748 14.93 -11.24 -29.82
N PHE A 749 15.69 -10.24 -30.31
CA PHE A 749 15.81 -8.93 -29.66
C PHE A 749 14.49 -8.14 -29.63
N ASP A 750 13.78 -7.98 -30.75
CA ASP A 750 12.49 -7.26 -30.78
C ASP A 750 11.44 -7.98 -29.90
N HIS A 751 11.40 -9.31 -29.93
CA HIS A 751 10.52 -10.09 -29.07
C HIS A 751 10.86 -9.91 -27.58
N VAL A 752 12.13 -9.94 -27.19
CA VAL A 752 12.57 -9.66 -25.81
C VAL A 752 12.25 -8.23 -25.40
N TYR A 753 12.51 -7.24 -26.27
CA TYR A 753 12.29 -5.83 -25.93
C TYR A 753 10.79 -5.52 -25.72
N ARG A 754 9.91 -6.08 -26.57
CA ARG A 754 8.45 -5.93 -26.45
C ARG A 754 7.82 -6.81 -25.37
N GLY A 755 8.39 -7.98 -25.10
CA GLY A 755 7.80 -9.03 -24.26
C GLY A 755 8.28 -9.05 -22.81
N MET A 756 9.28 -8.26 -22.43
CA MET A 756 9.78 -8.21 -21.05
C MET A 756 8.82 -7.42 -20.14
N VAL A 757 8.06 -8.14 -19.33
CA VAL A 757 7.04 -7.61 -18.40
C VAL A 757 7.40 -8.01 -16.97
N PHE A 758 7.62 -7.03 -16.10
CA PHE A 758 8.08 -7.20 -14.72
C PHE A 758 6.90 -7.38 -13.75
N SER A 759 6.23 -8.53 -13.85
CA SER A 759 5.18 -8.89 -12.89
C SER A 759 5.76 -9.21 -11.52
N ARG A 760 5.15 -8.66 -10.46
CA ARG A 760 5.40 -9.11 -9.08
C ARG A 760 4.95 -10.56 -8.91
N PRO A 761 5.71 -11.41 -8.21
CA PRO A 761 5.17 -12.63 -7.62
C PRO A 761 4.02 -12.25 -6.68
N SER A 762 2.80 -12.72 -6.96
CA SER A 762 1.61 -12.38 -6.19
C SER A 762 1.55 -13.21 -4.90
N SER A 763 2.39 -12.86 -3.92
CA SER A 763 2.51 -13.56 -2.62
C SER A 763 1.30 -13.40 -1.68
N PHE A 764 0.12 -13.05 -2.20
CA PHE A 764 -1.14 -12.99 -1.46
C PHE A 764 -2.27 -13.68 -2.21
N PRO A 765 -2.87 -14.75 -1.65
CA PRO A 765 -4.15 -15.25 -2.12
C PRO A 765 -5.27 -14.32 -1.61
N ASN A 766 -5.62 -13.30 -2.39
CA ASN A 766 -6.91 -12.62 -2.21
C ASN A 766 -8.02 -13.59 -2.60
N ALA A 767 -8.63 -14.22 -1.60
CA ALA A 767 -9.74 -15.14 -1.78
C ALA A 767 -10.92 -14.45 -2.48
N ALA A 768 -11.64 -15.24 -3.29
CA ALA A 768 -12.83 -14.85 -4.07
C ALA A 768 -12.66 -13.86 -5.25
N ALA A 769 -11.44 -13.45 -5.64
CA ALA A 769 -11.23 -12.69 -6.90
C ALA A 769 -10.26 -13.34 -7.91
N ALA A 770 -9.54 -14.40 -7.51
CA ALA A 770 -8.56 -15.10 -8.35
C ALA A 770 -9.20 -16.16 -9.28
N SER A 771 -10.11 -15.73 -10.16
CA SER A 771 -10.67 -16.55 -11.24
C SER A 771 -10.64 -15.80 -12.57
N VAL A 772 -10.36 -16.52 -13.67
CA VAL A 772 -10.42 -16.14 -15.09
C VAL A 772 -9.55 -14.96 -15.59
N SER A 773 -9.30 -13.89 -14.81
CA SER A 773 -8.68 -12.65 -15.31
C SER A 773 -7.31 -12.85 -16.01
N SER A 774 -6.48 -13.80 -15.54
CA SER A 774 -5.18 -14.15 -16.12
C SER A 774 -5.24 -14.92 -17.45
N VAL A 775 -6.42 -15.37 -17.91
CA VAL A 775 -6.57 -16.17 -19.14
C VAL A 775 -6.67 -15.29 -20.39
N VAL A 776 -7.08 -14.02 -20.25
CA VAL A 776 -7.46 -13.15 -21.38
C VAL A 776 -6.28 -12.76 -22.27
N GLN A 777 -5.05 -12.70 -21.75
CA GLN A 777 -3.86 -12.33 -22.53
C GLN A 777 -3.35 -13.43 -23.48
N MET A 778 -3.75 -14.69 -23.31
CA MET A 778 -3.24 -15.82 -24.12
C MET A 778 -4.12 -16.18 -25.34
N LEU A 779 -5.23 -15.46 -25.57
CA LEU A 779 -6.19 -15.76 -26.65
C LEU A 779 -6.36 -14.65 -27.71
N ARG A 780 -5.35 -13.79 -27.92
CA ARG A 780 -5.30 -12.89 -29.11
C ARG A 780 -4.70 -13.62 -30.33
N GLY A 781 -5.26 -14.79 -30.67
CA GLY A 781 -4.86 -15.63 -31.79
C GLY A 781 -5.81 -15.55 -32.99
N ALA A 782 -5.39 -14.79 -34.02
CA ALA A 782 -6.09 -14.56 -35.30
C ALA A 782 -7.39 -13.73 -35.28
N ASN A 783 -7.49 -12.83 -36.26
CA ASN A 783 -8.69 -12.08 -36.70
C ASN A 783 -9.37 -11.13 -35.69
N GLY A 784 -8.92 -9.88 -35.66
CA GLY A 784 -9.61 -8.79 -34.95
C GLY A 784 -8.88 -7.45 -35.04
N ALA A 785 -9.07 -6.71 -36.14
CA ALA A 785 -8.45 -5.40 -36.31
C ALA A 785 -9.27 -4.31 -35.59
N VAL A 786 -8.91 -4.02 -34.33
CA VAL A 786 -9.38 -2.87 -33.56
C VAL A 786 -8.15 -2.17 -32.97
N ASN A 787 -8.13 -0.84 -33.00
CA ASN A 787 -6.96 -0.04 -32.64
C ASN A 787 -6.69 -0.05 -31.12
N SER A 788 -6.00 -1.07 -30.62
CA SER A 788 -5.17 -0.88 -29.43
C SER A 788 -4.04 0.09 -29.79
N LEU A 789 -3.86 1.14 -28.98
CA LEU A 789 -2.59 1.88 -28.93
C LEU A 789 -1.47 0.85 -28.66
N GLU A 790 -0.33 0.91 -29.36
CA GLU A 790 0.78 -0.02 -29.06
C GLU A 790 1.18 0.12 -27.60
N ALA A 791 1.07 -0.96 -26.83
CA ALA A 791 1.44 -0.98 -25.42
C ALA A 791 2.94 -0.64 -25.31
N ILE A 792 3.24 0.40 -24.54
CA ILE A 792 4.60 0.88 -24.31
C ILE A 792 5.39 -0.22 -23.58
N PRO A 793 6.52 -0.71 -24.12
CA PRO A 793 7.30 -1.73 -23.45
C PRO A 793 7.93 -1.20 -22.16
N GLU A 794 7.89 -1.95 -21.07
CA GLU A 794 8.38 -1.50 -19.75
C GLU A 794 9.88 -1.14 -19.75
N LEU A 795 10.68 -1.77 -20.62
CA LEU A 795 12.09 -1.43 -20.85
C LEU A 795 12.31 -0.03 -21.48
N SER A 796 11.27 0.62 -21.99
CA SER A 796 11.32 2.02 -22.42
C SER A 796 11.13 3.01 -21.26
N GLU A 797 10.44 2.61 -20.19
CA GLU A 797 10.21 3.46 -19.00
C GLU A 797 11.41 3.52 -18.04
N ALA A 798 12.32 2.54 -18.10
CA ALA A 798 13.47 2.49 -17.22
C ALA A 798 14.45 3.64 -17.49
N ASP A 799 14.96 4.27 -16.43
CA ASP A 799 15.96 5.33 -16.54
C ASP A 799 17.26 4.78 -17.17
N MET A 800 17.69 3.58 -16.75
CA MET A 800 18.81 2.86 -17.35
C MET A 800 18.44 1.41 -17.67
N VAL A 801 18.90 0.91 -18.81
CA VAL A 801 18.77 -0.50 -19.22
C VAL A 801 20.13 -1.02 -19.64
N VAL A 802 20.57 -2.14 -19.06
CA VAL A 802 21.77 -2.88 -19.48
C VAL A 802 21.35 -4.21 -20.08
N PHE A 803 21.68 -4.43 -21.34
CA PHE A 803 21.60 -5.71 -22.00
C PHE A 803 22.97 -6.39 -21.94
N LEU A 804 23.03 -7.61 -21.42
CA LEU A 804 24.24 -8.43 -21.37
C LEU A 804 23.91 -9.86 -21.79
N GLY A 805 24.88 -10.63 -22.29
CA GLY A 805 24.63 -12.04 -22.60
C GLY A 805 25.43 -12.62 -23.76
N ASP A 806 25.10 -13.85 -24.11
CA ASP A 806 25.53 -14.50 -25.34
C ASP A 806 24.53 -14.15 -26.47
N PHE A 807 24.78 -13.01 -27.12
CA PHE A 807 23.97 -12.54 -28.23
C PHE A 807 24.27 -13.31 -29.52
N ASN A 808 25.24 -14.23 -29.53
CA ASN A 808 25.55 -15.16 -30.62
C ASN A 808 25.87 -14.55 -32.01
N TYR A 809 26.02 -13.23 -32.14
CA TYR A 809 26.50 -12.58 -33.36
C TYR A 809 27.95 -12.96 -33.67
N ARG A 810 28.28 -13.06 -34.95
CA ARG A 810 29.53 -13.65 -35.45
C ARG A 810 30.31 -12.68 -36.32
N LEU A 811 31.56 -13.04 -36.64
CA LEU A 811 32.32 -12.40 -37.71
C LEU A 811 31.89 -12.95 -39.07
N ASP A 812 31.73 -12.05 -40.05
CA ASP A 812 31.17 -12.35 -41.37
C ASP A 812 32.13 -11.99 -42.53
N GLY A 813 32.09 -12.81 -43.59
CA GLY A 813 32.95 -12.70 -44.77
C GLY A 813 34.45 -12.96 -44.51
N ILE A 814 34.79 -13.73 -43.48
CA ILE A 814 36.16 -14.05 -43.06
C ILE A 814 36.31 -15.57 -42.85
N SER A 815 37.46 -16.14 -43.20
CA SER A 815 37.77 -17.54 -42.88
C SER A 815 38.30 -17.71 -41.45
N TYR A 816 38.33 -18.97 -40.98
CA TYR A 816 38.84 -19.32 -39.66
C TYR A 816 40.33 -18.97 -39.48
N ASP A 817 41.16 -19.26 -40.50
CA ASP A 817 42.60 -19.08 -40.40
C ASP A 817 42.96 -17.57 -40.48
N GLU A 818 42.32 -16.79 -41.38
CA GLU A 818 42.41 -15.31 -41.39
C GLU A 818 42.00 -14.68 -40.04
N ALA A 819 40.93 -15.19 -39.42
CA ALA A 819 40.49 -14.71 -38.12
C ALA A 819 41.57 -14.92 -37.05
N ARG A 820 42.21 -16.10 -36.98
CA ARG A 820 43.32 -16.37 -36.05
C ARG A 820 44.53 -15.48 -36.34
N ASP A 821 44.86 -15.24 -37.60
CA ASP A 821 45.95 -14.34 -38.00
C ASP A 821 45.72 -12.91 -37.50
N PHE A 822 44.56 -12.30 -37.76
CA PHE A 822 44.25 -10.95 -37.27
C PHE A 822 44.17 -10.88 -35.73
N ILE A 823 43.68 -11.92 -35.04
CA ILE A 823 43.68 -11.96 -33.57
C ILE A 823 45.13 -12.03 -33.04
N SER A 824 46.01 -12.81 -33.68
CA SER A 824 47.44 -12.89 -33.30
C SER A 824 48.16 -11.55 -33.46
N GLN A 825 47.81 -10.80 -34.51
CA GLN A 825 48.30 -9.45 -34.78
C GLN A 825 47.60 -8.36 -33.94
N ARG A 826 46.62 -8.74 -33.09
CA ARG A 826 45.75 -7.84 -32.31
C ARG A 826 45.02 -6.79 -33.16
N SER A 827 44.77 -7.09 -34.44
CA SER A 827 44.12 -6.22 -35.42
C SER A 827 42.59 -6.22 -35.26
N PHE A 828 42.10 -6.01 -34.04
CA PHE A 828 40.68 -6.09 -33.69
C PHE A 828 39.82 -5.11 -34.48
N ASP A 829 40.39 -3.98 -34.91
CA ASP A 829 39.69 -2.95 -35.67
C ASP A 829 39.09 -3.50 -36.97
N TRP A 830 39.85 -4.28 -37.74
CA TRP A 830 39.38 -4.92 -38.97
C TRP A 830 38.32 -6.00 -38.70
N LEU A 831 38.47 -6.73 -37.59
CA LEU A 831 37.50 -7.73 -37.17
C LEU A 831 36.17 -7.09 -36.74
N ARG A 832 36.18 -5.90 -36.11
CA ARG A 832 34.94 -5.18 -35.75
C ARG A 832 34.17 -4.67 -36.97
N GLU A 833 34.82 -4.37 -38.10
CA GLU A 833 34.11 -4.12 -39.37
C GLU A 833 33.35 -5.35 -39.89
N ARG A 834 33.75 -6.55 -39.45
CA ARG A 834 33.13 -7.83 -39.82
C ARG A 834 32.11 -8.35 -38.83
N ASP A 835 32.07 -7.82 -37.61
CA ASP A 835 31.10 -8.16 -36.58
C ASP A 835 29.66 -7.87 -37.02
N GLN A 836 28.81 -8.89 -36.96
CA GLN A 836 27.40 -8.78 -37.34
C GLN A 836 26.64 -7.81 -36.41
N LEU A 837 26.90 -7.81 -35.09
CA LEU A 837 26.17 -6.91 -34.18
C LEU A 837 26.45 -5.44 -34.51
N HIS A 838 27.73 -5.09 -34.71
CA HIS A 838 28.13 -3.75 -35.13
C HIS A 838 27.47 -3.32 -36.45
N LYS A 839 27.36 -4.22 -37.45
CA LYS A 839 26.64 -3.97 -38.71
C LYS A 839 25.15 -3.70 -38.48
N GLU A 840 24.45 -4.56 -37.76
CA GLU A 840 23.01 -4.47 -37.54
C GLU A 840 22.61 -3.25 -36.68
N MET A 841 23.40 -2.92 -35.66
CA MET A 841 23.25 -1.67 -34.89
C MET A 841 23.50 -0.43 -35.74
N LYS A 842 24.51 -0.45 -36.62
CA LYS A 842 24.83 0.66 -37.53
C LYS A 842 23.73 0.88 -38.57
N ALA A 843 23.01 -0.17 -38.95
CA ALA A 843 21.81 -0.10 -39.79
C ALA A 843 20.54 0.34 -39.02
N GLY A 844 20.55 0.27 -37.68
CA GLY A 844 19.38 0.54 -36.84
C GLY A 844 18.37 -0.60 -36.78
N ASN A 845 18.81 -1.83 -37.07
CA ASN A 845 17.95 -3.03 -37.05
C ASN A 845 17.75 -3.59 -35.63
N VAL A 846 18.70 -3.37 -34.73
CA VAL A 846 18.70 -3.86 -33.33
C VAL A 846 19.35 -2.87 -32.37
N PHE A 847 19.04 -2.98 -31.08
CA PHE A 847 19.64 -2.18 -29.99
C PHE A 847 19.66 -0.66 -30.29
N GLN A 848 18.55 -0.16 -30.83
CA GLN A 848 18.42 1.20 -31.35
C GLN A 848 18.68 2.24 -30.24
N GLY A 849 19.64 3.15 -30.47
CA GLY A 849 20.07 4.16 -29.49
C GLY A 849 20.92 3.65 -28.32
N MET A 850 21.15 2.34 -28.21
CA MET A 850 22.01 1.77 -27.17
C MET A 850 23.48 1.94 -27.51
N ARG A 851 24.33 1.90 -26.47
CA ARG A 851 25.77 2.13 -26.53
C ARG A 851 26.55 0.87 -26.18
N GLU A 852 27.66 0.64 -26.87
CA GLU A 852 28.67 -0.39 -26.55
C GLU A 852 30.05 0.28 -26.44
N ALA A 853 30.84 -0.06 -25.42
CA ALA A 853 32.23 0.41 -25.35
C ALA A 853 33.12 -0.27 -26.40
N LEU A 854 34.13 0.46 -26.90
CA LEU A 854 35.00 -0.03 -27.97
C LEU A 854 35.77 -1.29 -27.56
N ILE A 855 35.43 -2.43 -28.19
CA ILE A 855 36.04 -3.73 -27.91
C ILE A 855 37.53 -3.72 -28.27
N LYS A 856 38.37 -3.94 -27.25
CA LYS A 856 39.84 -4.01 -27.31
C LYS A 856 40.41 -5.39 -26.93
N PHE A 857 39.54 -6.36 -26.67
CA PHE A 857 39.89 -7.72 -26.26
C PHE A 857 39.64 -8.76 -27.38
N PRO A 858 40.33 -9.92 -27.40
CA PRO A 858 40.12 -10.96 -28.40
C PRO A 858 38.68 -11.51 -28.43
N PRO A 859 38.24 -12.10 -29.56
CA PRO A 859 36.99 -12.85 -29.64
C PRO A 859 36.85 -13.90 -28.53
N THR A 860 35.71 -13.89 -27.84
CA THR A 860 35.43 -14.65 -26.61
C THR A 860 35.04 -16.10 -26.85
N TYR A 861 34.60 -16.40 -28.07
CA TYR A 861 34.22 -17.72 -28.59
C TYR A 861 35.09 -18.06 -29.82
N LYS A 862 35.38 -19.32 -30.16
CA LYS A 862 35.16 -20.57 -29.41
C LYS A 862 36.49 -21.12 -28.93
N PHE A 863 36.55 -21.53 -27.67
CA PHE A 863 37.73 -22.14 -27.06
C PHE A 863 37.59 -23.66 -26.86
N GLU A 864 38.73 -24.32 -26.70
CA GLU A 864 38.86 -25.64 -26.08
C GLU A 864 39.02 -25.44 -24.56
N LYS A 865 38.23 -26.17 -23.77
CA LYS A 865 38.24 -26.03 -22.30
C LYS A 865 39.62 -26.39 -21.74
N HIS A 866 40.03 -25.66 -20.71
CA HIS A 866 41.34 -25.77 -20.04
C HIS A 866 42.57 -25.46 -20.91
N GLN A 867 42.40 -24.83 -22.09
CA GLN A 867 43.51 -24.31 -22.90
C GLN A 867 43.63 -22.77 -22.81
N HIS A 868 44.87 -22.29 -22.82
CA HIS A 868 45.24 -20.89 -22.66
C HIS A 868 45.72 -20.25 -23.99
N GLY A 869 45.52 -18.94 -24.11
CA GLY A 869 46.05 -18.12 -25.20
C GLY A 869 45.55 -18.49 -26.60
N LEU A 870 46.32 -18.09 -27.63
CA LEU A 870 45.99 -18.28 -29.04
C LEU A 870 45.88 -19.76 -29.47
N ALA A 871 46.50 -20.69 -28.74
CA ALA A 871 46.45 -22.11 -29.03
C ALA A 871 45.02 -22.64 -28.84
N GLY A 872 44.35 -22.24 -27.76
CA GLY A 872 43.06 -22.77 -27.33
C GLY A 872 41.84 -22.38 -28.16
N TYR A 873 41.97 -21.70 -29.31
CA TYR A 873 40.84 -21.52 -30.22
C TYR A 873 40.50 -22.83 -30.95
N ASP A 874 39.21 -23.17 -31.02
CA ASP A 874 38.63 -24.45 -31.54
C ASP A 874 39.38 -25.01 -32.75
N SER A 875 40.28 -25.95 -32.51
CA SER A 875 41.15 -26.58 -33.51
C SER A 875 40.63 -27.96 -33.94
N GLY A 876 39.45 -28.36 -33.45
CA GLY A 876 38.75 -29.58 -33.86
C GLY A 876 38.12 -29.49 -35.25
N GLU A 877 37.52 -30.61 -35.69
CA GLU A 877 36.97 -30.80 -37.04
C GLU A 877 36.02 -29.71 -37.56
N LYS A 878 35.35 -29.00 -36.63
CA LYS A 878 34.33 -27.99 -36.96
C LYS A 878 34.88 -26.57 -37.11
N LYS A 879 36.18 -26.34 -36.80
CA LYS A 879 36.92 -25.06 -36.92
C LYS A 879 36.01 -23.83 -36.80
N ARG A 880 35.37 -23.62 -35.65
CA ARG A 880 34.45 -22.49 -35.49
C ARG A 880 35.21 -21.18 -35.56
N ILE A 881 34.88 -20.35 -36.55
CA ILE A 881 35.42 -18.99 -36.70
C ILE A 881 35.22 -18.24 -35.37
N PRO A 882 36.28 -17.66 -34.79
CA PRO A 882 36.17 -16.91 -33.54
C PRO A 882 35.19 -15.73 -33.65
N ALA A 883 34.49 -15.42 -32.56
CA ALA A 883 33.46 -14.38 -32.51
C ALA A 883 33.36 -13.70 -31.13
N TRP A 884 32.92 -12.44 -31.13
CA TRP A 884 32.46 -11.74 -29.93
C TRP A 884 30.96 -12.04 -29.73
N CYS A 885 30.69 -13.26 -29.27
CA CYS A 885 29.35 -13.73 -28.92
C CYS A 885 28.83 -13.06 -27.64
N ASP A 886 29.72 -12.91 -26.66
CA ASP A 886 29.46 -12.41 -25.31
C ASP A 886 29.62 -10.89 -25.27
N ARG A 887 28.55 -10.15 -24.96
CA ARG A 887 28.47 -8.68 -25.14
C ARG A 887 27.77 -7.99 -23.98
N ILE A 888 28.05 -6.70 -23.79
CA ILE A 888 27.39 -5.82 -22.82
C ILE A 888 27.10 -4.46 -23.48
N LEU A 889 25.83 -4.08 -23.52
CA LEU A 889 25.30 -2.85 -24.11
C LEU A 889 24.35 -2.15 -23.13
N TYR A 890 24.17 -0.83 -23.28
CA TYR A 890 23.29 -0.08 -22.38
C TYR A 890 22.61 1.15 -22.99
N ARG A 891 21.55 1.60 -22.32
CA ARG A 891 20.87 2.87 -22.52
C ARG A 891 20.73 3.55 -21.14
N ASP A 892 20.86 4.86 -21.08
CA ASP A 892 20.55 5.72 -19.93
C ASP A 892 19.48 6.76 -20.33
N CYS A 893 19.26 7.83 -19.56
CA CYS A 893 18.26 8.85 -19.90
C CYS A 893 18.73 9.83 -20.99
N ARG A 894 20.01 9.78 -21.40
CA ARG A 894 20.63 10.90 -22.09
C ARG A 894 20.26 10.93 -23.58
N THR A 895 19.53 11.97 -23.98
CA THR A 895 19.12 12.23 -25.37
C THR A 895 20.29 12.66 -26.26
N SER A 896 21.37 13.21 -25.68
CA SER A 896 22.58 13.60 -26.39
C SER A 896 23.84 13.27 -25.59
N SER A 897 24.98 13.09 -26.26
CA SER A 897 26.26 12.84 -25.58
C SER A 897 26.85 14.05 -24.83
N ALA A 898 26.20 15.22 -24.88
CA ALA A 898 26.56 16.41 -24.10
C ALA A 898 25.58 16.69 -22.94
N SER A 899 24.55 15.87 -22.76
CA SER A 899 23.56 16.05 -21.68
C SER A 899 24.15 15.63 -20.33
N THR A 900 24.18 16.56 -19.36
CA THR A 900 24.58 16.33 -17.97
C THR A 900 23.43 15.74 -17.14
N CYS A 901 23.74 15.07 -16.02
CA CYS A 901 22.73 14.53 -15.12
C CYS A 901 21.93 15.65 -14.39
N SER A 902 20.60 15.57 -14.43
CA SER A 902 19.63 16.52 -13.86
C SER A 902 18.31 15.79 -13.56
N LEU A 903 17.26 16.46 -13.04
CA LEU A 903 15.95 15.79 -12.88
C LEU A 903 15.29 15.41 -14.21
N ASP A 904 15.60 16.11 -15.32
CA ASP A 904 15.13 15.80 -16.68
C ASP A 904 16.01 14.77 -17.41
N CYS A 905 17.23 14.54 -16.92
CA CYS A 905 18.16 13.53 -17.39
C CYS A 905 18.67 12.71 -16.20
N PRO A 906 17.78 11.96 -15.49
CA PRO A 906 18.02 11.52 -14.11
C PRO A 906 19.01 10.38 -13.93
N VAL A 907 19.41 9.71 -15.00
CA VAL A 907 20.57 8.81 -15.01
C VAL A 907 21.43 9.10 -16.24
N VAL A 908 22.72 9.33 -16.01
CA VAL A 908 23.74 9.41 -17.06
C VAL A 908 24.85 8.42 -16.72
N SER A 909 25.25 7.60 -17.68
CA SER A 909 26.27 6.57 -17.47
C SER A 909 27.35 6.59 -18.56
N SER A 910 28.55 6.14 -18.20
CA SER A 910 29.68 5.93 -19.10
C SER A 910 30.47 4.68 -18.70
N VAL A 911 31.08 4.01 -19.66
CA VAL A 911 31.89 2.81 -19.39
C VAL A 911 33.32 3.19 -19.00
N LEU A 912 33.78 2.73 -17.83
CA LEU A 912 35.17 2.87 -17.37
C LEU A 912 36.07 1.70 -17.83
N GLN A 913 35.52 0.48 -17.87
CA GLN A 913 36.24 -0.76 -18.18
C GLN A 913 35.35 -1.70 -18.99
N TYR A 914 35.88 -2.34 -20.04
CA TYR A 914 35.19 -3.39 -20.81
C TYR A 914 36.22 -4.43 -21.27
N GLU A 915 36.16 -5.63 -20.70
CA GLU A 915 37.22 -6.65 -20.78
C GLU A 915 36.66 -8.07 -20.88
N ALA A 916 37.41 -8.96 -21.53
CA ALA A 916 37.24 -10.41 -21.42
C ALA A 916 38.35 -11.01 -20.55
N CYS A 917 37.98 -11.86 -19.60
CA CYS A 917 38.89 -12.54 -18.68
C CYS A 917 39.52 -13.77 -19.38
N MET A 918 40.45 -13.51 -20.29
CA MET A 918 41.04 -14.53 -21.19
C MET A 918 41.73 -15.69 -20.47
N ASP A 919 42.22 -15.47 -19.25
CA ASP A 919 42.91 -16.46 -18.42
C ASP A 919 41.98 -17.53 -17.83
N VAL A 920 40.66 -17.27 -17.79
CA VAL A 920 39.65 -18.24 -17.35
C VAL A 920 39.39 -19.28 -18.45
N THR A 921 39.41 -20.57 -18.12
CA THR A 921 39.39 -21.66 -19.12
C THR A 921 38.31 -22.74 -18.90
N ASP A 922 37.42 -22.59 -17.92
CA ASP A 922 36.38 -23.59 -17.57
C ASP A 922 35.27 -23.77 -18.63
N SER A 923 35.20 -22.87 -19.61
CA SER A 923 34.19 -22.85 -20.67
C SER A 923 34.85 -22.63 -22.05
N ASP A 924 34.12 -22.98 -23.11
CA ASP A 924 34.48 -22.61 -24.50
C ASP A 924 34.13 -21.16 -24.85
N HIS A 925 33.54 -20.42 -23.90
CA HIS A 925 33.46 -18.96 -23.89
C HIS A 925 34.32 -18.36 -22.76
N LYS A 926 34.86 -17.15 -22.99
CA LYS A 926 35.52 -16.36 -21.93
C LYS A 926 34.50 -15.47 -21.20
N PRO A 927 34.59 -15.32 -19.86
CA PRO A 927 33.77 -14.36 -19.14
C PRO A 927 34.09 -12.93 -19.60
N VAL A 928 33.06 -12.10 -19.72
CA VAL A 928 33.18 -10.66 -20.04
C VAL A 928 32.72 -9.86 -18.83
N ARG A 929 33.34 -8.70 -18.60
CA ARG A 929 32.92 -7.72 -17.60
C ARG A 929 32.96 -6.30 -18.12
N CYS A 930 32.05 -5.48 -17.61
CA CYS A 930 31.94 -4.05 -17.87
C CYS A 930 31.77 -3.32 -16.53
N ILE A 931 32.55 -2.27 -16.27
CA ILE A 931 32.31 -1.36 -15.15
C ILE A 931 31.76 -0.05 -15.70
N PHE A 932 30.54 0.28 -15.29
CA PHE A 932 29.91 1.57 -15.52
C PHE A 932 30.21 2.53 -14.38
N SER A 933 30.48 3.79 -14.72
CA SER A 933 30.15 4.93 -13.85
C SER A 933 28.70 5.32 -14.16
N VAL A 934 27.89 5.53 -13.13
CA VAL A 934 26.46 5.86 -13.22
C VAL A 934 26.18 7.04 -12.29
N GLN A 935 25.90 8.21 -12.86
CA GLN A 935 25.49 9.40 -12.13
C GLN A 935 23.97 9.42 -12.00
N ILE A 936 23.45 9.40 -10.76
CA ILE A 936 22.02 9.27 -10.49
C ILE A 936 21.52 10.53 -9.79
N ALA A 937 20.56 11.25 -10.40
CA ALA A 937 19.92 12.41 -9.80
C ALA A 937 18.92 11.98 -8.71
N ARG A 938 19.31 12.16 -7.44
CA ARG A 938 18.53 11.80 -6.26
C ARG A 938 17.80 13.03 -5.72
N ILE A 939 16.52 12.87 -5.39
CA ILE A 939 15.78 13.86 -4.57
C ILE A 939 15.94 13.47 -3.10
N ASP A 940 16.30 14.44 -2.27
CA ASP A 940 16.19 14.37 -0.81
C ASP A 940 14.77 14.77 -0.41
N GLU A 941 13.87 13.79 -0.36
CA GLU A 941 12.44 14.02 -0.11
C GLU A 941 12.17 14.55 1.31
N SER A 942 13.14 14.48 2.24
CA SER A 942 13.04 15.13 3.56
C SER A 942 13.26 16.64 3.44
N VAL A 943 14.37 17.06 2.84
CA VAL A 943 14.66 18.49 2.66
C VAL A 943 13.64 19.13 1.70
N ARG A 944 13.21 18.42 0.65
CA ARG A 944 12.14 18.88 -0.24
C ARG A 944 10.81 19.10 0.49
N ARG A 945 10.47 18.25 1.46
CA ARG A 945 9.25 18.41 2.28
C ARG A 945 9.36 19.62 3.22
N GLN A 946 10.55 19.91 3.76
CA GLN A 946 10.81 21.15 4.49
C GLN A 946 10.62 22.39 3.60
N GLU A 947 11.22 22.40 2.40
CA GLU A 947 11.03 23.51 1.44
C GLU A 947 9.55 23.68 1.03
N TYR A 948 8.80 22.59 0.85
CA TYR A 948 7.35 22.64 0.60
C TYR A 948 6.59 23.31 1.76
N GLY A 949 6.92 22.93 3.00
CA GLY A 949 6.37 23.56 4.21
C GLY A 949 6.69 25.05 4.30
N GLU A 950 7.94 25.43 4.03
CA GLU A 950 8.37 26.83 4.02
C GLU A 950 7.69 27.65 2.92
N ILE A 951 7.48 27.08 1.73
CA ILE A 951 6.71 27.74 0.66
C ILE A 951 5.27 28.00 1.12
N MET A 952 4.59 27.01 1.70
CA MET A 952 3.23 27.19 2.26
C MET A 952 3.20 28.20 3.41
N ARG A 953 4.21 28.20 4.30
CA ARG A 953 4.30 29.02 5.51
C ARG A 953 4.77 30.46 5.27
N CYS A 954 5.48 30.74 4.17
CA CYS A 954 6.10 32.05 3.92
C CYS A 954 5.69 32.74 2.61
N ASN A 955 5.06 32.06 1.65
CA ASN A 955 4.64 32.71 0.40
C ASN A 955 3.29 33.43 0.56
N GLU A 956 3.33 34.76 0.66
CA GLU A 956 2.12 35.59 0.86
C GLU A 956 1.08 35.49 -0.26
N LYS A 957 1.49 35.17 -1.50
CA LYS A 957 0.53 34.94 -2.60
C LYS A 957 -0.23 33.62 -2.40
N ILE A 958 0.48 32.55 -2.01
CA ILE A 958 -0.14 31.28 -1.63
C ILE A 958 -1.10 31.50 -0.46
N LYS A 959 -0.69 32.22 0.59
CA LYS A 959 -1.56 32.54 1.74
C LYS A 959 -2.82 33.30 1.35
N SER A 960 -2.73 34.32 0.48
CA SER A 960 -3.91 35.06 0.01
C SER A 960 -4.88 34.13 -0.71
N MET A 961 -4.38 33.33 -1.66
CA MET A 961 -5.21 32.37 -2.41
C MET A 961 -5.84 31.32 -1.49
N LEU A 962 -5.08 30.74 -0.56
CA LEU A 962 -5.62 29.80 0.44
C LEU A 962 -6.70 30.47 1.30
N LYS A 963 -6.47 31.70 1.77
CA LYS A 963 -7.43 32.43 2.60
C LYS A 963 -8.72 32.81 1.85
N GLU A 964 -8.61 33.13 0.55
CA GLU A 964 -9.76 33.40 -0.31
C GLU A 964 -10.57 32.10 -0.59
N GLU A 965 -9.91 30.96 -0.77
CA GLU A 965 -10.54 29.65 -0.94
C GLU A 965 -11.05 29.01 0.37
N PHE A 966 -10.60 29.50 1.54
CA PHE A 966 -11.02 29.03 2.87
C PHE A 966 -12.07 29.90 3.56
N GLU A 967 -12.52 31.02 2.96
CA GLU A 967 -13.54 31.89 3.58
C GLU A 967 -14.88 31.13 3.76
N VAL A 968 -15.21 30.77 5.01
CA VAL A 968 -16.46 30.07 5.33
C VAL A 968 -17.66 30.95 4.98
N PRO A 969 -18.60 30.47 4.13
CA PRO A 969 -19.79 31.22 3.72
C PRO A 969 -20.56 31.80 4.89
N ASP A 970 -20.99 33.06 4.75
CA ASP A 970 -21.84 33.67 5.78
C ASP A 970 -23.21 32.99 5.78
N ALA A 971 -23.56 32.41 6.93
CA ALA A 971 -24.78 31.61 7.08
C ALA A 971 -25.39 31.82 8.45
N ILE A 972 -26.73 31.85 8.51
CA ILE A 972 -27.50 32.12 9.73
C ILE A 972 -28.35 30.92 10.10
N VAL A 973 -28.22 30.49 11.35
CA VAL A 973 -29.02 29.46 12.00
C VAL A 973 -30.15 30.13 12.79
N SER A 974 -31.39 29.66 12.66
CA SER A 974 -32.58 30.39 13.14
C SER A 974 -32.80 30.39 14.67
N THR A 975 -32.19 29.48 15.42
CA THR A 975 -32.26 29.45 16.89
C THR A 975 -31.09 28.68 17.50
N ASN A 976 -30.70 29.08 18.71
CA ASN A 976 -29.73 28.36 19.55
C ASN A 976 -30.42 27.51 20.63
N ASN A 977 -31.76 27.52 20.71
CA ASN A 977 -32.54 26.72 21.66
C ASN A 977 -33.79 26.13 20.98
N ILE A 978 -34.05 24.85 21.24
CA ILE A 978 -35.24 24.10 20.81
C ILE A 978 -35.85 23.44 22.04
N ILE A 979 -37.17 23.54 22.20
CA ILE A 979 -37.92 22.83 23.25
C ILE A 979 -38.92 21.91 22.57
N LEU A 980 -38.80 20.61 22.82
CA LEU A 980 -39.70 19.57 22.33
C LEU A 980 -40.69 19.20 23.44
N GLN A 981 -41.97 19.12 23.09
CA GLN A 981 -43.06 18.71 23.98
C GLN A 981 -43.94 17.72 23.23
N ASN A 982 -44.31 16.59 23.84
CA ASN A 982 -45.36 15.67 23.36
C ASN A 982 -45.35 15.35 21.83
N MET A 983 -44.30 14.71 21.31
CA MET A 983 -44.14 14.35 19.88
C MET A 983 -44.12 15.53 18.88
N ASP A 984 -44.14 16.79 19.32
CA ASP A 984 -44.05 17.92 18.38
C ASP A 984 -42.68 17.96 17.68
N ALA A 985 -42.70 18.31 16.38
CA ALA A 985 -41.52 18.56 15.58
C ALA A 985 -41.21 20.07 15.52
N SER A 986 -39.94 20.43 15.73
CA SER A 986 -39.44 21.80 15.59
C SER A 986 -38.69 21.96 14.26
N ILE A 987 -38.76 23.16 13.67
CA ILE A 987 -38.06 23.49 12.42
C ILE A 987 -36.92 24.46 12.71
N LEU A 988 -35.70 23.99 12.45
CA LEU A 988 -34.48 24.77 12.40
C LEU A 988 -34.24 25.23 10.96
N ARG A 989 -34.00 26.52 10.72
CA ARG A 989 -33.74 27.05 9.38
C ARG A 989 -32.28 27.49 9.30
N ILE A 990 -31.57 27.01 8.28
CA ILE A 990 -30.19 27.39 7.97
C ILE A 990 -30.23 28.19 6.66
N THR A 991 -29.80 29.44 6.70
CA THR A 991 -29.83 30.37 5.55
C THR A 991 -28.42 30.63 5.06
N ASN A 992 -28.11 30.35 3.79
CA ASN A 992 -26.89 30.81 3.15
C ASN A 992 -27.08 32.29 2.73
N LYS A 993 -26.17 33.18 3.12
CA LYS A 993 -26.12 34.60 2.72
C LYS A 993 -24.94 34.92 1.79
N CYS A 994 -24.14 33.93 1.44
CA CYS A 994 -23.10 34.09 0.43
C CYS A 994 -23.73 34.05 -0.97
N GLY A 995 -23.95 35.22 -1.58
CA GLY A 995 -24.44 35.36 -2.96
C GLY A 995 -23.46 34.93 -4.06
N LYS A 996 -22.59 33.94 -3.79
CA LYS A 996 -21.59 33.37 -4.71
C LYS A 996 -21.25 31.91 -4.45
N GLY A 997 -21.07 31.53 -3.18
CA GLY A 997 -20.56 30.21 -2.78
C GLY A 997 -21.64 29.35 -2.13
N ILE A 998 -21.63 28.06 -2.44
CA ILE A 998 -22.43 27.06 -1.73
C ILE A 998 -21.97 26.96 -0.27
N ALA A 999 -22.92 26.94 0.65
CA ALA A 999 -22.69 26.60 2.05
C ALA A 999 -23.07 25.13 2.25
N MET A 1000 -22.20 24.38 2.92
CA MET A 1000 -22.40 22.98 3.28
C MET A 1000 -22.56 22.88 4.78
N PHE A 1001 -23.44 22.01 5.26
CA PHE A 1001 -23.61 21.77 6.69
C PHE A 1001 -23.57 20.29 7.04
N ASP A 1002 -23.14 20.01 8.27
CA ASP A 1002 -23.34 18.73 8.94
C ASP A 1002 -23.70 18.98 10.41
N ILE A 1003 -24.62 18.17 10.95
CA ILE A 1003 -25.10 18.28 12.32
C ILE A 1003 -24.59 17.09 13.12
N ILE A 1004 -23.98 17.36 14.28
CA ILE A 1004 -23.55 16.33 15.23
C ILE A 1004 -24.18 16.55 16.60
N CYS A 1005 -24.16 15.51 17.43
CA CYS A 1005 -24.45 15.56 18.85
C CYS A 1005 -23.13 15.64 19.64
N GLU A 1006 -23.02 16.60 20.55
CA GLU A 1006 -21.84 16.79 21.41
C GLU A 1006 -22.03 16.11 22.78
N GLY A 1007 -23.26 16.10 23.30
CA GLY A 1007 -23.57 15.59 24.63
C GLY A 1007 -25.05 15.43 24.91
N GLU A 1008 -25.36 14.51 25.83
CA GLU A 1008 -26.70 14.24 26.37
C GLU A 1008 -26.68 14.40 27.90
N THR A 1009 -27.80 14.78 28.51
CA THR A 1009 -27.94 14.93 29.96
C THR A 1009 -29.38 14.70 30.40
N THR A 1010 -29.59 13.98 31.50
CA THR A 1010 -30.89 13.91 32.19
C THR A 1010 -30.99 15.05 33.19
N VAL A 1011 -32.03 15.88 33.08
CA VAL A 1011 -32.24 17.03 33.97
C VAL A 1011 -32.84 16.52 35.28
N ARG A 1012 -32.33 17.02 36.42
CA ARG A 1012 -32.79 16.63 37.76
C ARG A 1012 -33.99 17.45 38.22
N ASP A 1013 -34.66 17.01 39.29
CA ASP A 1013 -35.87 17.64 39.85
C ASP A 1013 -35.67 19.08 40.37
N ASP A 1014 -34.42 19.54 40.50
CA ASP A 1014 -34.02 20.92 40.82
C ASP A 1014 -34.00 21.85 39.59
N GLY A 1015 -34.13 21.30 38.38
CA GLY A 1015 -34.08 22.03 37.11
C GLY A 1015 -32.67 22.39 36.63
N GLN A 1016 -31.61 21.96 37.32
CA GLN A 1016 -30.22 22.20 36.93
C GLN A 1016 -29.64 20.98 36.20
N ALA A 1017 -29.06 21.23 35.04
CA ALA A 1017 -28.17 20.27 34.37
C ALA A 1017 -26.73 20.59 34.82
N PHE A 1018 -26.04 19.59 35.38
CA PHE A 1018 -24.61 19.62 35.67
C PHE A 1018 -23.95 18.45 34.94
N ASP A 1019 -22.73 18.70 34.47
CA ASP A 1019 -21.91 17.80 33.65
C ASP A 1019 -22.66 17.17 32.47
N HIS A 1020 -22.66 17.88 31.34
CA HIS A 1020 -22.96 17.26 30.05
C HIS A 1020 -21.99 16.09 29.84
N ARG A 1021 -22.50 14.86 29.88
CA ARG A 1021 -21.69 13.70 29.46
C ARG A 1021 -21.34 13.90 27.98
N PRO A 1022 -20.05 13.85 27.60
CA PRO A 1022 -19.69 13.90 26.20
C PRO A 1022 -20.22 12.64 25.52
N ARG A 1023 -21.30 12.81 24.76
CA ARG A 1023 -21.85 11.83 23.80
C ARG A 1023 -21.25 12.05 22.41
N GLY A 1024 -20.14 12.81 22.35
CA GLY A 1024 -19.49 13.22 21.11
C GLY A 1024 -19.19 12.00 20.24
N SER A 1025 -19.33 12.14 18.93
CA SER A 1025 -19.29 11.06 17.93
C SER A 1025 -20.34 9.94 18.08
N PHE A 1026 -20.89 9.68 19.28
CA PHE A 1026 -21.90 8.64 19.53
C PHE A 1026 -23.33 9.08 19.22
N GLY A 1027 -23.45 9.68 18.04
CA GLY A 1027 -24.69 9.88 17.31
C GLY A 1027 -25.75 10.73 17.98
N PHE A 1028 -26.90 10.82 17.31
CA PHE A 1028 -28.11 11.31 17.95
C PHE A 1028 -28.59 10.27 18.97
N PRO A 1029 -29.13 10.66 20.14
CA PRO A 1029 -29.70 9.68 21.07
C PRO A 1029 -30.95 9.04 20.46
N ARG A 1030 -31.23 7.77 20.82
CA ARG A 1030 -32.29 6.94 20.20
C ARG A 1030 -33.74 7.47 20.32
N TRP A 1031 -33.97 8.56 21.07
CA TRP A 1031 -35.26 9.28 21.15
C TRP A 1031 -35.34 10.53 20.25
N LEU A 1032 -34.21 11.04 19.76
CA LEU A 1032 -34.12 12.23 18.93
C LEU A 1032 -34.00 11.85 17.45
N GLU A 1033 -34.66 12.61 16.60
CA GLU A 1033 -34.59 12.48 15.15
C GLU A 1033 -34.33 13.87 14.54
N VAL A 1034 -33.29 13.95 13.70
CA VAL A 1034 -32.87 15.18 13.01
C VAL A 1034 -32.80 14.84 11.53
N SER A 1035 -33.44 15.63 10.67
CA SER A 1035 -33.42 15.38 9.23
C SER A 1035 -33.68 16.65 8.39
N PRO A 1036 -32.88 16.93 7.34
CA PRO A 1036 -31.62 16.27 7.00
C PRO A 1036 -30.51 16.57 8.02
N VAL A 1037 -29.53 15.67 8.13
CA VAL A 1037 -28.36 15.82 9.03
C VAL A 1037 -27.18 16.49 8.33
N THR A 1038 -26.97 16.21 7.05
CA THR A 1038 -26.00 16.91 6.22
C THR A 1038 -26.69 17.48 4.97
N GLY A 1039 -26.03 18.41 4.27
CA GLY A 1039 -26.53 18.88 3.00
C GLY A 1039 -25.82 20.11 2.44
N ILE A 1040 -26.32 20.54 1.28
CA ILE A 1040 -25.81 21.69 0.51
C ILE A 1040 -26.89 22.77 0.45
N ILE A 1041 -26.48 24.03 0.60
CA ILE A 1041 -27.32 25.22 0.54
C ILE A 1041 -26.73 26.15 -0.52
N GLU A 1042 -27.42 26.24 -1.67
CA GLU A 1042 -27.05 27.15 -2.77
C GLU A 1042 -27.04 28.62 -2.32
N PRO A 1043 -26.37 29.52 -3.07
CA PRO A 1043 -26.38 30.95 -2.81
C PRO A 1043 -27.78 31.53 -2.59
N ASP A 1044 -27.89 32.35 -1.53
CA ASP A 1044 -29.13 33.01 -1.09
C ASP A 1044 -30.33 32.07 -0.79
N GLN A 1045 -30.09 30.76 -0.60
CA GLN A 1045 -31.13 29.78 -0.25
C GLN A 1045 -31.25 29.49 1.26
N ILE A 1046 -32.36 28.83 1.63
CA ILE A 1046 -32.68 28.41 2.99
C ILE A 1046 -32.98 26.90 2.97
N THR A 1047 -32.33 26.15 3.86
CA THR A 1047 -32.66 24.74 4.14
C THR A 1047 -33.37 24.64 5.48
N GLU A 1048 -34.39 23.78 5.53
CA GLU A 1048 -35.17 23.50 6.75
C GLU A 1048 -34.82 22.12 7.29
N VAL A 1049 -34.38 22.07 8.55
CA VAL A 1049 -34.03 20.86 9.28
C VAL A 1049 -35.10 20.61 10.34
N ILE A 1050 -35.70 19.43 10.31
CA ILE A 1050 -36.72 18.99 11.25
C ILE A 1050 -36.02 18.32 12.44
N VAL A 1051 -36.39 18.73 13.65
CA VAL A 1051 -35.89 18.18 14.93
C VAL A 1051 -37.10 17.66 15.71
N HIS A 1052 -37.18 16.36 15.92
CA HIS A 1052 -38.40 15.65 16.35
C HIS A 1052 -38.12 14.65 17.48
N HIS A 1053 -39.06 14.51 18.43
CA HIS A 1053 -39.03 13.48 19.46
C HIS A 1053 -39.80 12.24 19.00
N LYS A 1054 -39.10 11.11 18.87
CA LYS A 1054 -39.70 9.84 18.42
C LYS A 1054 -39.63 8.81 19.56
N ASP A 1055 -40.79 8.38 20.04
CA ASP A 1055 -40.91 7.41 21.12
C ASP A 1055 -40.22 6.08 20.76
N TYR A 1056 -39.34 5.62 21.64
CA TYR A 1056 -38.65 4.33 21.51
C TYR A 1056 -39.14 3.37 22.60
N GLN A 1057 -39.90 2.36 22.21
CA GLN A 1057 -40.27 1.28 23.12
C GLN A 1057 -39.09 0.32 23.26
N THR A 1058 -38.40 0.37 24.41
CA THR A 1058 -37.49 -0.71 24.79
C THR A 1058 -38.28 -2.02 24.91
N VAL A 1059 -37.81 -3.08 24.24
CA VAL A 1059 -38.39 -4.42 24.38
C VAL A 1059 -38.31 -4.85 25.84
N GLU A 1060 -39.45 -5.05 26.48
CA GLU A 1060 -39.53 -5.41 27.90
C GLU A 1060 -38.97 -6.83 28.14
N GLU A 1061 -37.87 -6.95 28.89
CA GLU A 1061 -37.41 -8.24 29.41
C GLU A 1061 -38.37 -8.73 30.51
N PHE A 1062 -39.43 -9.42 30.09
CA PHE A 1062 -40.37 -10.10 30.98
C PHE A 1062 -39.73 -11.28 31.71
N VAL A 1063 -39.24 -11.03 32.93
CA VAL A 1063 -38.94 -12.09 33.91
C VAL A 1063 -40.11 -12.19 34.90
N ASP A 1064 -40.61 -13.40 35.13
CA ASP A 1064 -41.70 -13.73 36.06
C ASP A 1064 -43.01 -12.91 35.93
N GLY A 1065 -43.28 -12.34 34.76
CA GLY A 1065 -44.56 -11.73 34.43
C GLY A 1065 -44.89 -10.41 35.13
N VAL A 1066 -43.90 -9.75 35.74
CA VAL A 1066 -44.04 -8.43 36.37
C VAL A 1066 -43.17 -7.42 35.62
N PRO A 1067 -43.74 -6.35 35.02
CA PRO A 1067 -42.95 -5.29 34.42
C PRO A 1067 -42.08 -4.59 35.47
N ARG A 1068 -40.76 -4.74 35.36
CA ARG A 1068 -39.84 -3.78 35.97
C ARG A 1068 -39.88 -2.50 35.15
N ASN A 1069 -40.67 -1.52 35.60
CA ASN A 1069 -40.24 -0.11 35.77
C ASN A 1069 -41.41 0.85 36.03
N CYS A 1070 -41.78 1.03 37.30
CA CYS A 1070 -42.42 2.29 37.74
C CYS A 1070 -41.40 3.43 37.94
N TRP A 1071 -40.13 3.19 37.58
CA TRP A 1071 -38.94 4.01 37.85
C TRP A 1071 -38.07 4.14 36.56
N CYS A 1072 -38.70 4.22 35.38
CA CYS A 1072 -37.95 4.33 34.12
C CYS A 1072 -37.28 5.70 33.96
N GLU A 1073 -36.05 5.74 33.43
CA GLU A 1073 -35.33 7.00 33.18
C GLU A 1073 -35.91 7.80 32.00
N ASP A 1074 -36.74 7.17 31.16
CA ASP A 1074 -37.44 7.82 30.05
C ASP A 1074 -38.57 8.77 30.48
N ALA A 1075 -38.98 8.74 31.75
CA ALA A 1075 -40.00 9.64 32.33
C ALA A 1075 -39.41 10.94 32.91
N ARG A 1076 -38.28 11.42 32.38
CA ARG A 1076 -37.57 12.63 32.83
C ARG A 1076 -37.30 13.60 31.67
N ASP A 1077 -37.11 14.88 32.00
CA ASP A 1077 -36.58 15.88 31.08
C ASP A 1077 -35.18 15.47 30.60
N LYS A 1078 -34.99 15.47 29.27
CA LYS A 1078 -33.70 15.14 28.62
C LYS A 1078 -33.20 16.35 27.84
N GLU A 1079 -31.89 16.54 27.82
CA GLU A 1079 -31.24 17.68 27.19
C GLU A 1079 -30.05 17.22 26.33
N VAL A 1080 -29.90 17.83 25.15
CA VAL A 1080 -28.89 17.51 24.14
C VAL A 1080 -28.27 18.80 23.63
N ILE A 1081 -26.96 18.78 23.36
CA ILE A 1081 -26.29 19.81 22.58
C ILE A 1081 -26.07 19.28 21.17
N LEU A 1082 -26.74 19.89 20.20
CA LEU A 1082 -26.44 19.72 18.78
C LEU A 1082 -25.44 20.81 18.34
N VAL A 1083 -24.56 20.46 17.40
CA VAL A 1083 -23.65 21.40 16.76
C VAL A 1083 -23.88 21.34 15.26
N VAL A 1084 -24.23 22.47 14.66
CA VAL A 1084 -24.28 22.65 13.20
C VAL A 1084 -22.93 23.17 12.75
N HIS A 1085 -22.13 22.32 12.10
CA HIS A 1085 -20.96 22.76 11.36
C HIS A 1085 -21.41 23.37 10.03
N ILE A 1086 -20.76 24.46 9.62
CA ILE A 1086 -20.97 25.08 8.31
C ILE A 1086 -19.60 25.31 7.67
N ARG A 1087 -19.43 24.85 6.43
CA ARG A 1087 -18.21 24.96 5.62
C ARG A 1087 -18.54 25.39 4.19
N GLY A 1088 -17.59 25.89 3.42
CA GLY A 1088 -17.76 26.08 1.98
C GLY A 1088 -17.45 24.80 1.19
N GLY A 1089 -17.73 24.82 -0.11
CA GLY A 1089 -17.56 23.64 -0.99
C GLY A 1089 -16.15 23.02 -1.02
N CYS A 1090 -15.11 23.76 -0.63
CA CYS A 1090 -13.72 23.27 -0.52
C CYS A 1090 -12.97 23.78 0.74
N THR A 1091 -13.66 24.32 1.76
CA THR A 1091 -12.98 24.90 2.93
C THR A 1091 -12.56 23.84 3.96
N THR A 1092 -11.36 23.99 4.53
CA THR A 1092 -10.96 23.26 5.75
C THR A 1092 -11.58 23.89 7.00
N GLU A 1093 -11.61 25.23 7.07
CA GLU A 1093 -12.28 25.96 8.13
C GLU A 1093 -13.80 25.69 8.13
N MET A 1094 -14.39 25.73 9.34
CA MET A 1094 -15.82 25.60 9.57
C MET A 1094 -16.30 26.57 10.66
N ARG A 1095 -17.53 27.05 10.56
CA ARG A 1095 -18.23 27.82 11.61
C ARG A 1095 -19.21 26.90 12.35
N CYS A 1096 -19.05 26.76 13.66
CA CYS A 1096 -19.85 25.86 14.49
C CYS A 1096 -20.95 26.63 15.27
N HIS A 1097 -22.21 26.25 15.07
CA HIS A 1097 -23.35 26.82 15.82
C HIS A 1097 -23.91 25.80 16.81
N ARG A 1098 -23.85 26.10 18.11
CA ARG A 1098 -24.35 25.22 19.19
C ARG A 1098 -25.85 25.47 19.45
N ILE A 1099 -26.63 24.41 19.47
CA ILE A 1099 -28.08 24.43 19.70
C ILE A 1099 -28.44 23.51 20.87
N ARG A 1100 -29.08 24.07 21.89
CA ARG A 1100 -29.58 23.33 23.04
C ARG A 1100 -30.98 22.77 22.72
N VAL A 1101 -31.14 21.46 22.69
CA VAL A 1101 -32.43 20.78 22.49
C VAL A 1101 -32.88 20.17 23.82
N ARG A 1102 -34.01 20.59 24.36
CA ARG A 1102 -34.59 20.03 25.59
C ARG A 1102 -35.95 19.39 25.33
N HIS A 1103 -36.09 18.13 25.71
CA HIS A 1103 -37.39 17.45 25.78
C HIS A 1103 -37.95 17.58 27.20
N CYS A 1104 -39.21 18.03 27.32
CA CYS A 1104 -39.90 18.21 28.60
C CYS A 1104 -41.04 17.22 28.80
N PHE A 1105 -40.95 16.37 29.83
CA PHE A 1105 -41.91 15.27 30.06
C PHE A 1105 -43.09 15.71 30.95
N LEU A 1106 -44.26 15.91 30.35
CA LEU A 1106 -45.48 16.36 31.05
C LEU A 1106 -46.23 15.23 31.79
N GLY A 1107 -45.55 14.61 32.76
CA GLY A 1107 -46.15 13.60 33.64
C GLY A 1107 -47.29 14.14 34.50
N ILE A 1108 -48.48 13.52 34.42
CA ILE A 1108 -49.64 13.86 35.26
C ILE A 1108 -49.33 13.49 36.72
N LYS A 1109 -49.04 14.52 37.54
CA LYS A 1109 -48.77 14.34 38.99
C LYS A 1109 -50.04 14.00 39.76
N THR A 1110 -50.43 12.72 39.77
CA THR A 1110 -51.43 12.20 40.71
C THR A 1110 -50.89 12.27 42.13
N ALA A 1111 -51.43 13.17 42.95
CA ALA A 1111 -51.01 13.33 44.34
C ALA A 1111 -51.30 12.06 45.17
N PRO A 1112 -50.38 11.59 46.03
CA PRO A 1112 -50.58 10.38 46.82
C PRO A 1112 -51.62 10.60 47.93
N GLN A 1113 -52.69 9.81 47.93
CA GLN A 1113 -53.65 9.78 49.03
C GLN A 1113 -53.01 9.10 50.27
N ASN A 1114 -52.43 9.91 51.15
CA ASN A 1114 -51.79 9.43 52.36
C ASN A 1114 -52.85 9.05 53.41
N ASN A 1115 -53.26 7.78 53.40
CA ASN A 1115 -54.36 7.28 54.21
C ASN A 1115 -53.87 6.92 55.62
N ASN A 1116 -53.76 7.92 56.51
CA ASN A 1116 -53.61 7.70 57.95
C ASN A 1116 -54.18 8.88 58.75
N ASN A 1117 -55.32 8.66 59.41
CA ASN A 1117 -56.08 9.72 60.07
C ASN A 1117 -56.42 9.32 61.51
N ARG A 1118 -55.82 10.00 62.50
CA ARG A 1118 -56.31 10.06 63.90
C ARG A 1118 -55.54 11.12 64.73
N SER A 1119 -56.27 12.19 65.09
CA SER A 1119 -56.10 13.05 66.30
C SER A 1119 -54.73 13.72 66.60
N SER A 1120 -54.66 14.99 67.02
CA SER A 1120 -55.68 16.04 67.21
C SER A 1120 -55.03 17.35 67.68
N GLY A 1121 -55.56 18.52 67.30
CA GLY A 1121 -55.26 19.82 67.96
C GLY A 1121 -55.18 21.00 66.99
N ASP A 1122 -55.78 22.13 67.37
CA ASP A 1122 -55.71 23.42 66.65
C ASP A 1122 -54.27 23.99 66.64
N SER A 1123 -53.83 24.82 65.69
CA SER A 1123 -54.49 26.07 65.30
C SER A 1123 -53.79 26.82 64.13
N ASN A 1124 -54.51 27.81 63.59
CA ASN A 1124 -54.06 28.99 62.82
C ASN A 1124 -53.72 28.94 61.31
N ASN A 1125 -54.37 29.91 60.64
CA ASN A 1125 -53.97 30.71 59.47
C ASN A 1125 -54.31 30.27 58.02
N ASN A 1126 -55.38 30.91 57.54
CA ASN A 1126 -55.52 31.62 56.27
C ASN A 1126 -55.48 30.82 54.94
N LEU A 1127 -56.68 30.54 54.43
CA LEU A 1127 -56.94 30.35 53.01
C LEU A 1127 -56.73 31.67 52.25
N PHE A 1128 -56.32 31.56 50.98
CA PHE A 1128 -57.06 32.21 49.90
C PHE A 1128 -57.14 31.27 48.69
N ARG A 1129 -57.91 31.66 47.67
CA ARG A 1129 -58.68 30.74 46.82
C ARG A 1129 -58.25 30.81 45.35
N ALA A 1130 -58.16 29.65 44.71
CA ALA A 1130 -58.01 29.53 43.27
C ALA A 1130 -59.36 29.73 42.56
N ASP A 1131 -59.33 30.22 41.32
CA ASP A 1131 -60.42 30.07 40.36
C ASP A 1131 -59.86 29.91 38.92
N VAL A 1132 -60.65 29.29 38.06
CA VAL A 1132 -60.27 28.73 36.74
C VAL A 1132 -60.74 29.64 35.60
N LEU A 1133 -60.12 29.57 34.40
CA LEU A 1133 -60.83 29.83 33.14
C LEU A 1133 -60.18 29.16 31.91
N HIS A 1134 -60.94 29.03 30.82
CA HIS A 1134 -60.64 28.24 29.61
C HIS A 1134 -60.24 29.09 28.39
N ARG A 1135 -59.68 28.44 27.34
CA ARG A 1135 -59.50 29.00 25.99
C ARG A 1135 -60.85 29.44 25.36
N ALA A 1136 -60.84 30.58 24.66
CA ALA A 1136 -61.68 30.84 23.48
C ALA A 1136 -61.09 31.96 22.60
N ASP A 1137 -60.62 31.59 21.41
CA ASP A 1137 -60.78 32.22 20.08
C ASP A 1137 -60.65 33.74 19.82
N ILE A 1138 -59.78 34.01 18.83
CA ILE A 1138 -59.88 35.04 17.76
C ILE A 1138 -59.80 36.53 18.14
N GLN A 1139 -58.69 37.16 17.72
CA GLN A 1139 -58.77 38.25 16.72
C GLN A 1139 -57.47 38.42 15.91
N HIS A 1140 -57.61 38.89 14.67
CA HIS A 1140 -56.50 39.22 13.78
C HIS A 1140 -55.74 40.46 14.25
N LEU A 1141 -54.43 40.49 14.00
CA LEU A 1141 -53.75 41.68 13.48
C LEU A 1141 -52.57 41.24 12.59
N SER A 1142 -52.26 42.02 11.57
CA SER A 1142 -51.29 41.65 10.53
C SER A 1142 -50.48 42.86 10.04
N PHE A 1143 -49.24 42.60 9.65
CA PHE A 1143 -48.31 43.48 8.92
C PHE A 1143 -47.67 44.67 9.67
N SER A 1144 -46.34 44.53 9.81
CA SER A 1144 -45.31 45.47 9.31
C SER A 1144 -44.77 46.61 10.20
N SER A 1145 -43.47 46.81 9.99
CA SER A 1145 -42.62 47.97 10.33
C SER A 1145 -41.98 48.08 11.72
N ASP A 1146 -40.75 48.61 11.66
CA ASP A 1146 -39.99 49.34 12.68
C ASP A 1146 -39.28 48.56 13.81
N VAL A 1147 -38.23 47.81 13.42
CA VAL A 1147 -37.10 47.45 14.30
C VAL A 1147 -35.82 48.19 13.86
N PHE A 1148 -35.84 49.53 13.96
CA PHE A 1148 -34.66 50.39 13.71
C PHE A 1148 -34.03 50.94 15.00
N GLU A 1149 -34.64 50.71 16.16
CA GLU A 1149 -34.25 51.26 17.47
C GLU A 1149 -33.51 50.29 18.40
N GLN A 1150 -33.18 49.06 17.96
CA GLN A 1150 -32.39 48.10 18.78
C GLN A 1150 -30.92 47.96 18.36
N LEU A 1151 -30.46 48.62 17.30
CA LEU A 1151 -29.04 48.64 16.87
C LEU A 1151 -28.19 49.65 17.68
N LYS A 1152 -28.32 49.67 19.02
CA LYS A 1152 -27.60 50.65 19.89
C LYS A 1152 -27.06 50.15 21.22
N SER A 1153 -27.08 48.84 21.45
CA SER A 1153 -26.14 48.10 22.29
C SER A 1153 -26.03 46.70 21.67
N ILE A 1154 -24.86 46.09 21.48
CA ILE A 1154 -23.67 46.06 22.35
C ILE A 1154 -22.40 46.38 21.54
N GLN A 1155 -21.42 47.03 22.18
CA GLN A 1155 -20.03 47.08 21.70
C GLN A 1155 -19.17 46.11 22.54
N SER A 1156 -18.49 45.19 21.86
CA SER A 1156 -17.15 44.59 22.12
C SER A 1156 -16.59 44.39 23.55
N PRO A 1157 -15.73 43.37 23.77
CA PRO A 1157 -15.28 42.36 22.81
C PRO A 1157 -16.23 41.17 22.74
#